data_AF-A0AB34FPE8-F1
#
_entry.id   AF-A0AB34FPE8-F1
#
_cell.length_a   1.000
_cell.length_b   1.000
_cell.length_c   1.000
_cell.angle_alpha   90.00
_cell.angle_beta   90.00
_cell.angle_gamma   90.00
#
_symmetry.space_group_name_H-M   'P 1'
#
loop_
_entity.id
_entity.type
_entity.pdbx_description
1 polymer ?
#
loop_
_entity_poly.entity_id
_entity_poly.type
_entity_poly.pdbx_seq_one_letter_code
_entity_poly.pdbx_strand_id
1 'polypeptide(L)'
;MLDGTTIQLRSAWSVDFVKLSVLAVAALSLLIAYAKTHTWKRSTPAAPLSSGEKSPVIESLGQFEWQSAERRKMRVFRPIYNISMGIKADTPSELITIDKGYLERIKHRQHLIQNFADTVLGYVPGGEEPVRELYRYLLSEYLPVRFPGIFQLENNGAVFKNVVAGTSFPVLPPLDTEAALRNLGEIVEEELFLLLPTPEGHRLVAYVCCFPSSFDPAEKLGKLLKDIHATVPGYDKIGPSMERYFAKLAVGKPVKRANWSVQTHAELFACQANPRVKEHEESPDQEVNMDTTFLRSELQTLSRLPETQAILFSFKTYLYNVAEIKEEGQGTEFAEAVEGLRQGNVPDMWYYKAEVSKSVLEMDADYRRADPKSFVFSGIRVGEVLALGDFPNYAELSEVPLPEPLEDFDITSTLPRPYRPFRWPYHQTMAIQKMEPDYWIELESTYLDMVQHRMDIYAEYGKDVLRALPGSELACKELMEMVIQFLCARYPRQFSLEGKSFVNGLRGKTYELDDTDPLMFLLENVPEDFAVMLRDPETGSYRFRAGVICASTGWSLGTKIGLGLPGIHGPVPDYKEKMEMSMDRFFTKMPTNKPVQRGAWGFEVGQHLFVPPGHAELSRDVANDPSVRADDVFFRVDWQSLRRLPLSGAIVFNFKAFFYPLAELRDEPYVPSLALKVVSDSKGNLLRYKKTAPLAHILHPVLAEFERHQIETGMMEEGWEHRTLEENPFFPGWREKWVRQQREKGAA
;
A
#
# COMPACT_ATOMS: atom_id res chain seq x y z
N MET A 1 74.69 -14.26 -43.04
CA MET A 1 73.92 -14.30 -44.30
C MET A 1 72.47 -14.13 -43.89
N LEU A 2 71.99 -12.88 -43.91
CA LEU A 2 71.28 -12.24 -45.03
C LEU A 2 69.88 -12.84 -45.19
N ASP A 3 68.89 -12.17 -44.60
CA ASP A 3 67.76 -11.51 -45.28
C ASP A 3 66.72 -11.16 -44.20
N GLY A 4 66.17 -9.95 -44.08
CA GLY A 4 66.01 -8.91 -45.08
C GLY A 4 64.53 -8.75 -45.38
N THR A 5 63.79 -7.99 -44.57
CA THR A 5 62.60 -7.27 -45.06
C THR A 5 62.31 -6.05 -44.20
N THR A 6 62.25 -4.94 -44.91
CA THR A 6 62.18 -3.55 -44.47
C THR A 6 60.74 -3.09 -44.42
N ILE A 7 60.29 -2.41 -43.36
CA ILE A 7 59.29 -1.34 -43.48
C ILE A 7 59.69 -0.17 -42.58
N GLN A 8 59.82 1.01 -43.20
CA GLN A 8 60.13 2.30 -42.60
C GLN A 8 58.96 2.82 -41.74
N LEU A 9 59.26 3.41 -40.58
CA LEU A 9 58.44 4.43 -39.96
C LEU A 9 59.28 5.70 -39.78
N ARG A 10 58.86 6.76 -40.47
CA ARG A 10 59.40 8.11 -40.33
C ARG A 10 58.87 8.77 -39.05
N SER A 11 59.78 9.56 -38.47
CA SER A 11 59.66 10.50 -37.37
C SER A 11 58.56 11.55 -37.51
N ALA A 12 57.89 11.87 -36.39
CA ALA A 12 57.47 13.24 -36.04
C ALA A 12 57.10 13.32 -34.55
N TRP A 13 58.10 13.61 -33.69
CA TRP A 13 57.85 14.12 -32.34
C TRP A 13 58.16 15.62 -32.33
N SER A 14 57.10 16.42 -32.39
CA SER A 14 57.12 17.81 -31.92
C SER A 14 55.69 18.18 -31.55
N VAL A 15 55.27 17.78 -30.35
CA VAL A 15 54.00 18.25 -29.77
C VAL A 15 54.34 19.39 -28.82
N ASP A 16 53.78 20.56 -29.14
CA ASP A 16 53.97 21.86 -28.52
C ASP A 16 53.88 21.84 -26.99
N PHE A 17 55.01 22.09 -26.33
CA PHE A 17 55.11 22.31 -24.89
C PHE A 17 54.15 23.39 -24.35
N VAL A 18 53.72 24.32 -25.22
CA VAL A 18 52.78 25.40 -24.90
C VAL A 18 51.36 24.86 -24.68
N LYS A 19 50.92 23.82 -25.41
CA LYS A 19 49.58 23.24 -25.22
C LYS A 19 49.49 22.41 -23.93
N LEU A 20 50.57 21.72 -23.56
CA LEU A 20 50.68 20.97 -22.31
C LEU A 20 50.69 21.90 -21.08
N SER A 21 51.32 23.08 -21.18
CA SER A 21 51.33 24.04 -20.08
C SER A 21 49.99 24.78 -19.93
N VAL A 22 49.27 25.09 -21.02
CA VAL A 22 47.91 25.64 -20.93
C VAL A 22 46.91 24.62 -20.36
N LEU A 23 47.02 23.33 -20.75
CA LEU A 23 46.21 22.25 -20.17
C LEU A 23 46.53 22.00 -18.70
N ALA A 24 47.80 22.09 -18.29
CA ALA A 24 48.20 21.96 -16.89
C ALA A 24 47.69 23.12 -16.03
N VAL A 25 47.72 24.36 -16.54
CA VAL A 25 47.18 25.53 -15.83
C VAL A 25 45.65 25.48 -15.77
N ALA A 26 44.97 25.03 -16.81
CA ALA A 26 43.52 24.81 -16.80
C ALA A 26 43.11 23.69 -15.83
N ALA A 27 43.86 22.57 -15.81
CA ALA A 27 43.65 21.48 -14.87
C ALA A 27 43.91 21.91 -13.42
N LEU A 28 44.96 22.71 -13.18
CA LEU A 28 45.25 23.27 -11.86
C LEU A 28 44.19 24.30 -11.42
N SER A 29 43.67 25.09 -12.36
CA SER A 29 42.59 26.05 -12.08
C SER A 29 41.26 25.35 -11.77
N LEU A 30 40.98 24.25 -12.48
CA LEU A 30 39.84 23.37 -12.19
C LEU A 30 40.03 22.60 -10.88
N LEU A 31 41.25 22.18 -10.53
CA LEU A 31 41.58 21.59 -9.23
C LEU A 31 41.49 22.60 -8.09
N ILE A 32 41.84 23.86 -8.31
CA ILE A 32 41.68 24.94 -7.31
C ILE A 32 40.21 25.34 -7.18
N ALA A 33 39.45 25.38 -8.29
CA ALA A 33 38.00 25.64 -8.26
C ALA A 33 37.23 24.47 -7.62
N TYR A 34 37.62 23.22 -7.92
CA TYR A 34 37.15 22.02 -7.26
C TYR A 34 37.56 22.04 -5.78
N ALA A 35 38.81 22.36 -5.44
CA ALA A 35 39.24 22.50 -4.05
C ALA A 35 38.59 23.70 -3.31
N LYS A 36 38.11 24.74 -4.00
CA LYS A 36 37.35 25.86 -3.39
C LYS A 36 35.85 25.59 -3.26
N THR A 37 35.29 24.73 -4.11
CA THR A 37 33.88 24.30 -4.04
C THR A 37 33.69 23.05 -3.19
N HIS A 38 34.73 22.20 -3.13
CA HIS A 38 34.90 21.03 -2.27
C HIS A 38 35.92 21.22 -1.14
N THR A 39 36.34 22.46 -0.85
CA THR A 39 36.62 22.81 0.55
C THR A 39 35.28 22.68 1.25
N TRP A 40 35.02 21.48 1.75
CA TRP A 40 34.41 21.31 3.04
C TRP A 40 34.83 22.54 3.86
N LYS A 41 33.86 23.30 4.36
CA LYS A 41 34.00 23.69 5.74
C LYS A 41 34.28 22.37 6.43
N ARG A 42 35.57 22.05 6.65
CA ARG A 42 35.95 21.25 7.81
C ARG A 42 35.15 21.95 8.88
N SER A 43 34.08 21.29 9.34
CA SER A 43 33.57 21.58 10.66
C SER A 43 34.83 21.57 11.48
N THR A 44 35.28 22.78 11.85
CA THR A 44 36.25 22.97 12.90
C THR A 44 35.86 21.95 13.96
N PRO A 45 36.78 21.12 14.49
CA PRO A 45 36.46 20.38 15.70
C PRO A 45 35.74 21.37 16.60
N ALA A 46 34.53 21.00 17.05
CA ALA A 46 33.72 21.89 17.87
C ALA A 46 34.69 22.53 18.87
N ALA A 47 34.73 23.87 18.88
CA ALA A 47 35.58 24.56 19.84
C ALA A 47 35.32 23.88 21.20
N PRO A 48 36.37 23.50 21.95
CA PRO A 48 36.17 22.94 23.28
C PRO A 48 35.17 23.85 23.98
N LEU A 49 34.10 23.26 24.54
CA LEU A 49 32.96 23.94 25.16
C LEU A 49 33.40 25.31 25.63
N SER A 50 32.93 26.37 24.97
CA SER A 50 33.21 27.72 25.46
C SER A 50 32.78 27.71 26.92
N SER A 51 33.65 28.19 27.80
CA SER A 51 33.58 28.09 29.26
C SER A 51 32.41 28.86 29.90
N GLY A 52 31.24 28.89 29.24
CA GLY A 52 30.04 29.61 29.62
C GLY A 52 28.70 28.92 29.28
N GLU A 53 28.68 27.80 28.54
CA GLU A 53 27.44 26.97 28.48
C GLU A 53 27.35 26.12 29.74
N LYS A 54 26.41 26.45 30.62
CA LYS A 54 26.15 25.70 31.85
C LYS A 54 25.83 24.24 31.48
N SER A 55 26.58 23.30 32.05
CA SER A 55 26.24 21.88 31.96
C SER A 55 24.76 21.67 32.28
N PRO A 56 24.07 20.77 31.55
CA PRO A 56 22.67 20.48 31.81
C PRO A 56 22.47 20.12 33.28
N VAL A 57 21.63 20.88 33.98
CA VAL A 57 21.40 20.70 35.42
C VAL A 57 20.61 19.41 35.63
N ILE A 58 21.23 18.42 36.27
CA ILE A 58 20.57 17.20 36.74
C ILE A 58 19.98 17.49 38.11
N GLU A 59 18.66 17.41 38.22
CA GLU A 59 17.95 17.60 39.48
C GLU A 59 18.10 16.36 40.36
N SER A 60 18.62 16.50 41.58
CA SER A 60 18.80 15.37 42.50
C SER A 60 17.48 14.97 43.18
N LEU A 61 17.23 13.67 43.30
CA LEU A 61 16.12 13.12 44.08
C LEU A 61 16.64 12.51 45.40
N GLY A 62 17.07 13.36 46.32
CA GLY A 62 17.70 12.95 47.59
C GLY A 62 16.83 12.06 48.51
N GLN A 63 15.51 12.14 48.40
CA GLN A 63 14.55 11.36 49.19
C GLN A 63 13.76 10.35 48.34
N PHE A 64 14.30 9.93 47.21
CA PHE A 64 13.61 8.99 46.33
C PHE A 64 13.56 7.57 46.92
N GLU A 65 12.36 7.10 47.22
CA GLU A 65 12.10 5.72 47.63
C GLU A 65 11.64 4.91 46.42
N TRP A 66 12.53 4.11 45.83
CA TRP A 66 12.21 3.36 44.63
C TRP A 66 11.10 2.33 44.85
N GLN A 67 10.97 1.76 46.05
CA GLN A 67 9.94 0.77 46.37
C GLN A 67 8.51 1.32 46.32
N SER A 68 8.34 2.63 46.54
CA SER A 68 7.03 3.31 46.48
C SER A 68 6.80 4.04 45.15
N ALA A 69 7.82 4.10 44.28
CA ALA A 69 7.71 4.71 42.96
C ALA A 69 6.90 3.81 42.01
N GLU A 70 5.64 4.17 41.78
CA GLU A 70 4.77 3.45 40.86
C GLU A 70 5.22 3.56 39.40
N ARG A 71 4.90 2.52 38.62
CA ARG A 71 5.15 2.52 37.18
C ARG A 71 4.37 3.67 36.53
N ARG A 72 5.02 4.43 35.63
CA ARG A 72 4.34 5.46 34.83
C ARG A 72 3.18 4.81 34.08
N LYS A 73 2.02 5.45 34.00
CA LYS A 73 0.89 4.95 33.21
C LYS A 73 0.84 5.67 31.87
N MET A 74 1.30 5.00 30.82
CA MET A 74 1.32 5.56 29.46
C MET A 74 0.07 5.14 28.70
N ARG A 75 -0.82 6.10 28.41
CA ARG A 75 -2.14 5.88 27.79
C ARG A 75 -2.30 6.77 26.57
N VAL A 76 -1.43 6.59 25.58
CA VAL A 76 -1.39 7.44 24.37
C VAL A 76 -2.34 6.88 23.31
N PHE A 77 -3.60 6.71 23.71
CA PHE A 77 -4.67 6.17 22.87
C PHE A 77 -5.17 7.25 21.92
N ARG A 78 -5.29 6.89 20.64
CA ARG A 78 -5.84 7.76 19.59
C ARG A 78 -6.74 6.93 18.70
N PRO A 79 -7.98 7.38 18.42
CA PRO A 79 -8.93 6.62 17.62
C PRO A 79 -8.52 6.50 16.14
N ILE A 80 -7.58 7.33 15.68
CA ILE A 80 -7.04 7.27 14.32
C ILE A 80 -5.52 7.28 14.41
N TYR A 81 -4.89 6.24 13.86
CA TYR A 81 -3.44 6.16 13.80
C TYR A 81 -2.88 6.96 12.62
N ASN A 82 -2.04 7.95 12.94
CA ASN A 82 -1.22 8.63 11.94
C ASN A 82 0.24 8.47 12.31
N ILE A 83 1.03 7.89 11.40
CA ILE A 83 2.47 7.78 11.58
C ILE A 83 3.06 9.19 11.69
N SER A 84 3.80 9.44 12.76
CA SER A 84 4.47 10.70 13.03
C SER A 84 5.61 10.49 14.02
N MET A 85 6.56 11.45 14.07
CA MET A 85 7.67 11.36 15.04
C MET A 85 7.17 11.45 16.49
N GLY A 86 6.07 12.16 16.76
CA GLY A 86 5.44 12.20 18.09
C GLY A 86 6.32 12.71 19.23
N ILE A 87 7.44 13.37 18.90
CA ILE A 87 8.46 13.85 19.83
C ILE A 87 7.98 15.06 20.64
N LYS A 88 8.39 15.10 21.91
CA LYS A 88 8.18 16.20 22.85
C LYS A 88 9.51 16.55 23.51
N ALA A 89 9.72 17.83 23.83
CA ALA A 89 10.89 18.23 24.61
C ALA A 89 10.92 17.50 25.95
N ASP A 90 12.12 17.16 26.42
CA ASP A 90 12.35 16.59 27.74
C ASP A 90 13.49 17.31 28.47
N THR A 91 13.73 16.93 29.72
CA THR A 91 14.86 17.43 30.50
C THR A 91 15.94 16.35 30.63
N PRO A 92 17.21 16.75 30.79
CA PRO A 92 18.30 15.82 31.11
C PRO A 92 17.97 14.92 32.31
N SER A 93 17.30 15.43 33.35
CA SER A 93 16.89 14.68 34.55
C SER A 93 15.95 13.49 34.29
N GLU A 94 15.37 13.39 33.10
CA GLU A 94 14.41 12.34 32.73
C GLU A 94 15.01 11.24 31.82
N LEU A 95 16.33 11.27 31.60
CA LEU A 95 17.04 10.28 30.77
C LEU A 95 16.85 8.83 31.24
N ILE A 96 16.92 8.59 32.55
CA ILE A 96 16.75 7.27 33.18
C ILE A 96 15.63 7.36 34.21
N THR A 97 14.77 6.36 34.23
CA THR A 97 13.61 6.29 35.12
C THR A 97 13.66 5.02 35.97
N ILE A 98 13.44 5.18 37.27
CA ILE A 98 13.42 4.07 38.24
C ILE A 98 12.03 3.98 38.85
N ASP A 99 11.55 2.76 39.04
CA ASP A 99 10.29 2.44 39.70
C ASP A 99 10.47 1.21 40.60
N LYS A 100 9.40 0.81 41.29
CA LYS A 100 9.39 -0.33 42.22
C LYS A 100 9.80 -1.67 41.59
N GLY A 101 9.81 -1.79 40.26
CA GLY A 101 10.26 -2.97 39.53
C GLY A 101 11.77 -3.05 39.27
N TYR A 102 12.54 -2.01 39.62
CA TYR A 102 13.96 -1.87 39.25
C TYR A 102 14.82 -3.10 39.59
N LEU A 103 14.81 -3.54 40.85
CA LEU A 103 15.68 -4.65 41.27
C LEU A 103 15.37 -5.97 40.55
N GLU A 104 14.09 -6.28 40.36
CA GLU A 104 13.69 -7.49 39.63
C GLU A 104 14.10 -7.42 38.16
N ARG A 105 13.96 -6.25 37.54
CA ARG A 105 14.37 -6.05 36.15
C ARG A 105 15.86 -6.13 35.95
N ILE A 106 16.67 -5.56 36.84
CA ILE A 106 18.12 -5.71 36.78
C ILE A 106 18.53 -7.17 36.89
N LYS A 107 17.93 -7.95 37.80
CA LYS A 107 18.19 -9.40 37.91
C LYS A 107 17.80 -10.15 36.63
N HIS A 108 16.68 -9.80 36.01
CA HIS A 108 16.27 -10.39 34.75
C HIS A 108 17.26 -10.05 33.62
N ARG A 109 17.70 -8.79 33.54
CA ARG A 109 18.71 -8.34 32.57
C ARG A 109 20.04 -9.07 32.77
N GLN A 110 20.50 -9.24 34.03
CA GLN A 110 21.68 -10.05 34.35
C GLN A 110 21.55 -11.47 33.81
N HIS A 111 20.40 -12.12 34.02
CA HIS A 111 20.15 -13.45 33.46
C HIS A 111 20.21 -13.47 31.93
N LEU A 112 19.58 -12.51 31.25
CA LEU A 112 19.59 -12.43 29.80
C LEU A 112 20.99 -12.16 29.25
N ILE A 113 21.75 -11.26 29.87
CA ILE A 113 23.13 -10.93 29.49
C ILE A 113 24.08 -12.10 29.72
N GLN A 114 23.83 -12.95 30.72
CA GLN A 114 24.62 -14.16 30.96
C GLN A 114 24.34 -15.24 29.90
N ASN A 115 23.07 -15.39 29.47
CA ASN A 115 22.66 -16.50 28.60
C ASN A 115 22.61 -16.13 27.11
N PHE A 116 22.45 -14.85 26.78
CA PHE A 116 22.20 -14.36 25.41
C PHE A 116 23.05 -13.13 25.07
N ALA A 117 24.29 -13.05 25.58
CA ALA A 117 25.20 -11.91 25.39
C ALA A 117 25.32 -11.47 23.91
N ASP A 118 25.52 -12.42 22.99
CA ASP A 118 25.65 -12.17 21.54
C ASP A 118 24.42 -11.49 20.89
N THR A 119 23.28 -11.55 21.56
CA THR A 119 21.99 -11.03 21.07
C THR A 119 21.61 -9.72 21.77
N VAL A 120 21.89 -9.60 23.06
CA VAL A 120 21.46 -8.44 23.87
C VAL A 120 22.54 -7.37 23.99
N LEU A 121 23.79 -7.69 23.68
CA LEU A 121 24.92 -6.76 23.63
C LEU A 121 25.51 -6.77 22.22
N GLY A 122 25.92 -5.61 21.72
CA GLY A 122 26.67 -5.58 20.46
C GLY A 122 27.31 -4.24 20.18
N TYR A 123 28.44 -4.28 19.49
CA TYR A 123 29.09 -3.10 18.94
C TYR A 123 29.86 -3.45 17.67
N VAL A 124 30.12 -2.44 16.84
CA VAL A 124 30.98 -2.54 15.64
C VAL A 124 32.19 -1.62 15.80
N PRO A 125 33.26 -1.79 14.99
CA PRO A 125 34.39 -0.87 15.00
C PRO A 125 33.95 0.59 14.88
N GLY A 126 34.39 1.43 15.82
CA GLY A 126 33.97 2.82 15.97
C GLY A 126 32.87 3.04 17.03
N GLY A 127 32.30 1.97 17.59
CA GLY A 127 31.31 2.03 18.68
C GLY A 127 31.94 2.15 20.08
N GLU A 128 33.25 1.95 20.22
CA GLU A 128 33.94 1.89 21.50
C GLU A 128 33.90 3.22 22.26
N GLU A 129 34.17 4.33 21.57
CA GLU A 129 34.21 5.67 22.19
C GLU A 129 32.81 6.15 22.66
N PRO A 130 31.73 6.03 21.85
CA PRO A 130 30.38 6.34 22.35
C PRO A 130 29.97 5.53 23.57
N VAL A 131 30.35 4.25 23.65
CA VAL A 131 30.09 3.40 24.83
C VAL A 131 30.86 3.91 26.04
N ARG A 132 32.15 4.23 25.88
CA ARG A 132 33.01 4.75 26.94
C ARG A 132 32.51 6.08 27.49
N GLU A 133 32.09 6.98 26.60
CA GLU A 133 31.51 8.26 26.98
C GLU A 133 30.21 8.08 27.76
N LEU A 134 29.27 7.27 27.24
CA LEU A 134 28.01 7.00 27.92
C LEU A 134 28.23 6.36 29.30
N TYR A 135 29.13 5.39 29.39
CA TYR A 135 29.49 4.72 30.63
C TYR A 135 29.96 5.72 31.68
N ARG A 136 30.93 6.57 31.32
CA ARG A 136 31.46 7.59 32.22
C ARG A 136 30.35 8.54 32.66
N TYR A 137 29.61 9.09 31.69
CA TYR A 137 28.52 10.03 31.98
C TYR A 137 27.50 9.44 32.96
N LEU A 138 27.04 8.21 32.72
CA LEU A 138 26.05 7.58 33.60
C LEU A 138 26.59 7.33 35.01
N LEU A 139 27.80 6.81 35.15
CA LEU A 139 28.34 6.38 36.45
C LEU A 139 28.98 7.51 37.26
N SER A 140 29.56 8.55 36.64
CA SER A 140 30.18 9.65 37.38
C SER A 140 29.30 10.88 37.53
N GLU A 141 28.45 11.19 36.54
CA GLU A 141 27.77 12.49 36.47
C GLU A 141 26.25 12.39 36.62
N TYR A 142 25.64 11.30 36.12
CA TYR A 142 24.18 11.20 36.07
C TYR A 142 23.58 10.45 37.26
N LEU A 143 23.85 9.14 37.38
CA LEU A 143 23.13 8.26 38.29
C LEU A 143 23.36 8.61 39.78
N PRO A 144 24.60 8.88 40.25
CA PRO A 144 24.83 9.27 41.64
C PRO A 144 24.22 10.64 41.99
N VAL A 145 24.08 11.54 41.00
CA VAL A 145 23.49 12.87 41.21
C VAL A 145 21.97 12.78 41.22
N ARG A 146 21.37 12.07 40.25
CA ARG A 146 19.92 11.95 40.10
C ARG A 146 19.31 11.07 41.20
N PHE A 147 19.93 9.93 41.53
CA PHE A 147 19.41 8.96 42.51
C PHE A 147 20.45 8.60 43.59
N PRO A 148 20.88 9.55 44.44
CA PRO A 148 21.95 9.35 45.41
C PRO A 148 21.63 8.28 46.48
N GLY A 149 20.35 7.98 46.71
CA GLY A 149 19.92 6.89 47.61
C GLY A 149 20.11 5.48 47.03
N ILE A 150 20.25 5.36 45.71
CA ILE A 150 20.40 4.09 44.98
C ILE A 150 21.84 3.91 44.52
N PHE A 151 22.44 4.98 44.00
CA PHE A 151 23.77 4.96 43.43
C PHE A 151 24.71 5.87 44.20
N GLN A 152 25.83 5.31 44.63
CA GLN A 152 26.82 6.02 45.44
C GLN A 152 28.20 5.92 44.82
N LEU A 153 29.01 6.94 45.08
CA LEU A 153 30.42 6.96 44.72
C LEU A 153 31.26 6.69 45.98
N GLU A 154 32.09 5.65 45.92
CA GLU A 154 33.03 5.26 46.97
C GLU A 154 34.49 5.46 46.49
N ASN A 155 35.44 5.32 47.41
CA ASN A 155 36.88 5.42 47.12
C ASN A 155 37.26 6.71 46.37
N ASN A 156 36.84 7.87 46.91
CA ASN A 156 37.04 9.19 46.31
C ASN A 156 36.51 9.30 44.86
N GLY A 157 35.42 8.59 44.55
CA GLY A 157 34.81 8.63 43.22
C GLY A 157 35.40 7.64 42.21
N ALA A 158 36.20 6.67 42.65
CA ALA A 158 36.74 5.63 41.77
C ALA A 158 35.78 4.45 41.58
N VAL A 159 34.90 4.18 42.57
CA VAL A 159 33.98 3.04 42.57
C VAL A 159 32.55 3.54 42.57
N PHE A 160 31.76 3.06 41.62
CA PHE A 160 30.31 3.24 41.55
C PHE A 160 29.62 2.06 42.23
N LYS A 161 28.71 2.33 43.15
CA LYS A 161 27.98 1.31 43.90
C LYS A 161 26.48 1.43 43.67
N ASN A 162 25.86 0.36 43.21
CA ASN A 162 24.42 0.19 43.17
C ASN A 162 23.98 -0.47 44.48
N VAL A 163 23.57 0.35 45.45
CA VAL A 163 23.26 -0.07 46.82
C VAL A 163 22.09 -1.04 46.85
N VAL A 164 21.13 -0.88 45.93
CA VAL A 164 19.92 -1.71 45.84
C VAL A 164 20.22 -3.10 45.29
N ALA A 165 21.05 -3.20 44.24
CA ALA A 165 21.44 -4.49 43.67
C ALA A 165 22.63 -5.16 44.41
N GLY A 166 23.34 -4.43 45.27
CA GLY A 166 24.52 -4.92 45.98
C GLY A 166 25.74 -5.10 45.09
N THR A 167 25.81 -4.41 43.95
CA THR A 167 26.88 -4.51 42.95
C THR A 167 27.74 -3.25 42.92
N SER A 168 29.01 -3.41 42.54
CA SER A 168 29.98 -2.33 42.41
C SER A 168 30.74 -2.42 41.10
N PHE A 169 31.02 -1.27 40.50
CA PHE A 169 31.65 -1.14 39.19
C PHE A 169 32.73 -0.04 39.23
N PRO A 170 33.79 -0.13 38.41
CA PRO A 170 34.71 0.98 38.25
C PRO A 170 33.98 2.16 37.59
N VAL A 171 34.22 3.39 38.05
CA VAL A 171 33.66 4.60 37.43
C VAL A 171 34.26 4.85 36.04
N LEU A 172 35.52 4.46 35.85
CA LEU A 172 36.15 4.47 34.54
C LEU A 172 35.72 3.24 33.73
N PRO A 173 35.41 3.39 32.43
CA PRO A 173 34.99 2.27 31.60
C PRO A 173 36.12 1.25 31.45
N PRO A 174 35.80 -0.07 31.53
CA PRO A 174 36.74 -1.13 31.21
C PRO A 174 37.39 -0.96 29.82
N LEU A 175 38.60 -1.50 29.65
CA LEU A 175 39.26 -1.53 28.33
C LEU A 175 38.45 -2.30 27.30
N ASP A 176 37.87 -3.41 27.73
CA ASP A 176 36.93 -4.20 26.94
C ASP A 176 35.57 -3.51 26.85
N THR A 177 35.15 -3.20 25.62
CA THR A 177 33.86 -2.55 25.33
C THR A 177 32.67 -3.44 25.67
N GLU A 178 32.79 -4.76 25.50
CA GLU A 178 31.70 -5.66 25.85
C GLU A 178 31.48 -5.68 27.37
N ALA A 179 32.55 -5.71 28.17
CA ALA A 179 32.45 -5.54 29.63
C ALA A 179 31.80 -4.21 30.03
N ALA A 180 32.08 -3.12 29.31
CA ALA A 180 31.40 -1.83 29.55
C ALA A 180 29.90 -1.89 29.24
N LEU A 181 29.50 -2.52 28.13
CA LEU A 181 28.09 -2.74 27.76
C LEU A 181 27.37 -3.64 28.77
N ARG A 182 28.02 -4.73 29.21
CA ARG A 182 27.53 -5.64 30.25
C ARG A 182 27.22 -4.88 31.53
N ASN A 183 28.19 -4.12 32.04
CA ASN A 183 28.00 -3.28 33.22
C ASN A 183 26.83 -2.30 33.05
N LEU A 184 26.71 -1.63 31.90
CA LEU A 184 25.57 -0.74 31.63
C LEU A 184 24.24 -1.49 31.70
N GLY A 185 24.15 -2.68 31.10
CA GLY A 185 22.95 -3.52 31.14
C GLY A 185 22.57 -4.02 32.54
N GLU A 186 23.56 -4.15 33.43
CA GLU A 186 23.37 -4.51 34.84
C GLU A 186 23.07 -3.31 35.77
N ILE A 187 23.13 -2.08 35.26
CA ILE A 187 22.92 -0.86 36.03
C ILE A 187 21.63 -0.14 35.63
N VAL A 188 21.34 -0.01 34.33
CA VAL A 188 20.16 0.70 33.84
C VAL A 188 19.14 -0.23 33.20
N GLU A 189 17.86 0.04 33.44
CA GLU A 189 16.75 -0.75 32.91
C GLU A 189 16.45 -0.44 31.45
N GLU A 190 16.73 0.79 31.02
CA GLU A 190 16.51 1.24 29.65
C GLU A 190 17.35 0.42 28.67
N GLU A 191 16.76 0.14 27.51
CA GLU A 191 17.54 -0.29 26.35
C GLU A 191 18.30 0.91 25.80
N LEU A 192 19.54 0.69 25.36
CA LEU A 192 20.47 1.75 24.95
C LEU A 192 20.92 1.46 23.53
N PHE A 193 20.72 2.40 22.61
CA PHE A 193 21.20 2.34 21.23
C PHE A 193 22.01 3.58 20.94
N LEU A 194 23.25 3.40 20.47
CA LEU A 194 24.18 4.47 20.16
C LEU A 194 24.31 4.60 18.64
N LEU A 195 23.90 5.75 18.10
CA LEU A 195 23.97 6.03 16.68
C LEU A 195 24.98 7.13 16.38
N LEU A 196 25.89 6.87 15.44
CA LEU A 196 26.84 7.87 14.95
C LEU A 196 26.39 8.46 13.61
N PRO A 197 26.58 9.77 13.39
CA PRO A 197 26.33 10.39 12.10
C PRO A 197 27.35 9.91 11.06
N THR A 198 26.88 9.56 9.87
CA THR A 198 27.70 9.23 8.69
C THR A 198 27.24 10.07 7.49
N PRO A 199 28.00 10.13 6.38
CA PRO A 199 27.55 10.82 5.16
C PRO A 199 26.22 10.31 4.59
N GLU A 200 25.85 9.06 4.89
CA GLU A 200 24.66 8.38 4.36
C GLU A 200 23.45 8.41 5.31
N GLY A 201 23.63 8.90 6.56
CA GLY A 201 22.62 8.88 7.63
C GLY A 201 23.21 8.45 8.97
N HIS A 202 22.37 8.27 9.99
CA HIS A 202 22.81 7.79 11.30
C HIS A 202 22.95 6.27 11.31
N ARG A 203 24.08 5.74 11.78
CA ARG A 203 24.39 4.31 11.84
C ARG A 203 24.37 3.82 13.29
N LEU A 204 23.71 2.70 13.55
CA LEU A 204 23.77 2.04 14.86
C LEU A 204 25.15 1.40 15.07
N VAL A 205 25.91 1.86 16.06
CA VAL A 205 27.28 1.41 16.30
C VAL A 205 27.47 0.59 17.56
N ALA A 206 26.58 0.73 18.54
CA ALA A 206 26.57 -0.11 19.74
C ALA A 206 25.17 -0.14 20.37
N TYR A 207 24.86 -1.20 21.12
CA TYR A 207 23.62 -1.29 21.88
C TYR A 207 23.72 -2.19 23.11
N VAL A 208 22.77 -1.98 24.04
CA VAL A 208 22.32 -2.91 25.07
C VAL A 208 20.81 -3.04 24.91
N CYS A 209 20.30 -4.22 24.57
CA CYS A 209 18.87 -4.45 24.34
C CYS A 209 18.43 -5.81 24.91
N CYS A 210 18.01 -5.82 26.18
CA CYS A 210 17.54 -7.03 26.87
C CYS A 210 16.04 -7.28 26.68
N PHE A 211 15.22 -6.26 26.39
CA PHE A 211 13.78 -6.43 26.17
C PHE A 211 13.34 -5.98 24.76
N PRO A 212 13.84 -6.63 23.69
CA PRO A 212 13.33 -6.40 22.34
C PRO A 212 11.89 -6.91 22.19
N SER A 213 11.18 -6.39 21.19
CA SER A 213 9.82 -6.80 20.82
C SER A 213 9.79 -7.18 19.36
N SER A 214 9.79 -8.48 19.10
CA SER A 214 9.62 -9.05 17.76
C SER A 214 10.72 -8.64 16.76
N PHE A 215 11.96 -8.43 17.23
CA PHE A 215 13.15 -8.31 16.39
C PHE A 215 14.42 -8.76 17.12
N ASP A 216 15.44 -9.16 16.37
CA ASP A 216 16.79 -9.40 16.92
C ASP A 216 17.65 -8.12 16.80
N PRO A 217 18.12 -7.53 17.91
CA PRO A 217 18.98 -6.36 17.90
C PRO A 217 20.31 -6.55 17.14
N ALA A 218 20.87 -7.76 17.15
CA ALA A 218 22.13 -8.06 16.47
C ALA A 218 22.00 -7.89 14.95
N GLU A 219 20.83 -8.19 14.38
CA GLU A 219 20.55 -7.96 12.96
C GLU A 219 20.45 -6.47 12.60
N LYS A 220 20.26 -5.59 13.59
CA LYS A 220 20.15 -4.14 13.37
C LYS A 220 21.52 -3.45 13.47
N LEU A 221 22.48 -4.09 14.13
CA LEU A 221 23.80 -3.54 14.38
C LEU A 221 24.54 -3.21 13.06
N GLY A 222 25.18 -2.05 13.02
CA GLY A 222 25.92 -1.57 11.85
C GLY A 222 25.05 -1.03 10.72
N LYS A 223 23.72 -1.12 10.79
CA LYS A 223 22.80 -0.60 9.75
C LYS A 223 22.52 0.89 9.92
N LEU A 224 22.12 1.56 8.83
CA LEU A 224 21.63 2.94 8.89
C LEU A 224 20.20 2.98 9.45
N LEU A 225 19.79 4.12 9.98
CA LEU A 225 18.47 4.34 10.56
C LEU A 225 17.34 3.93 9.60
N LYS A 226 17.47 4.25 8.31
CA LYS A 226 16.50 3.85 7.27
C LYS A 226 16.40 2.33 7.08
N ASP A 227 17.51 1.62 7.22
CA ASP A 227 17.59 0.17 6.98
C ASP A 227 17.12 -0.61 8.21
N ILE A 228 17.34 -0.06 9.41
CA ILE A 228 16.79 -0.58 10.67
C ILE A 228 15.25 -0.58 10.61
N HIS A 229 14.66 0.47 10.03
CA HIS A 229 13.21 0.65 9.92
C HIS A 229 12.59 0.14 8.62
N ALA A 230 13.31 -0.65 7.82
CA ALA A 230 12.84 -1.10 6.50
C ALA A 230 11.50 -1.88 6.55
N THR A 231 11.23 -2.58 7.67
CA THR A 231 10.01 -3.36 7.88
C THR A 231 8.84 -2.54 8.42
N VAL A 232 9.05 -1.26 8.77
CA VAL A 232 8.03 -0.41 9.39
C VAL A 232 7.13 0.19 8.30
N PRO A 233 5.83 -0.13 8.26
CA PRO A 233 4.94 0.42 7.25
C PRO A 233 4.88 1.95 7.31
N GLY A 234 4.96 2.59 6.15
CA GLY A 234 4.88 4.05 6.04
C GLY A 234 6.09 4.82 6.58
N TYR A 235 7.21 4.14 6.89
CA TYR A 235 8.44 4.80 7.35
C TYR A 235 8.96 5.85 6.35
N ASP A 236 8.80 5.60 5.04
CA ASP A 236 9.13 6.53 3.96
C ASP A 236 8.53 7.94 4.14
N LYS A 237 7.38 8.03 4.81
CA LYS A 237 6.69 9.30 5.10
C LYS A 237 7.38 10.13 6.18
N ILE A 238 8.10 9.48 7.11
CA ILE A 238 8.73 10.14 8.27
C ILE A 238 10.25 10.08 8.25
N GLY A 239 10.87 9.14 7.53
CA GLY A 239 12.31 8.87 7.52
C GLY A 239 13.16 10.10 7.21
N PRO A 240 12.87 10.87 6.12
CA PRO A 240 13.62 12.09 5.82
C PRO A 240 13.52 13.16 6.91
N SER A 241 12.36 13.28 7.58
CA SER A 241 12.18 14.22 8.70
C SER A 241 12.92 13.75 9.96
N MET A 242 12.92 12.44 10.21
CA MET A 242 13.65 11.83 11.32
C MET A 242 15.16 12.05 11.19
N GLU A 243 15.73 11.80 10.02
CA GLU A 243 17.16 12.03 9.77
C GLU A 243 17.56 13.50 9.95
N ARG A 244 16.78 14.42 9.39
CA ARG A 244 16.98 15.86 9.60
C ARG A 244 16.88 16.25 11.06
N TYR A 245 16.02 15.59 11.84
CA TYR A 245 15.86 15.87 13.24
C TYR A 245 17.06 15.37 14.05
N PHE A 246 17.48 14.11 13.84
CA PHE A 246 18.65 13.53 14.50
C PHE A 246 19.89 14.38 14.25
N ALA A 247 20.12 14.80 12.99
CA ALA A 247 21.24 15.66 12.62
C ALA A 247 21.25 17.03 13.34
N LYS A 248 20.08 17.55 13.72
CA LYS A 248 19.92 18.87 14.37
C LYS A 248 19.77 18.81 15.89
N LEU A 249 19.54 17.63 16.47
CA LEU A 249 19.38 17.48 17.91
C LEU A 249 20.62 18.05 18.62
N ALA A 250 20.45 18.96 19.57
CA ALA A 250 21.57 19.58 20.27
C ALA A 250 21.89 18.84 21.58
N VAL A 251 23.15 18.93 22.01
CA VAL A 251 23.56 18.50 23.36
C VAL A 251 22.70 19.20 24.42
N GLY A 252 22.29 18.47 25.45
CA GLY A 252 21.48 19.01 26.55
C GLY A 252 20.00 19.30 26.21
N LYS A 253 19.53 18.98 24.99
CA LYS A 253 18.12 19.14 24.58
C LYS A 253 17.48 17.79 24.26
N PRO A 254 17.30 16.90 25.25
CA PRO A 254 16.70 15.60 24.99
C PRO A 254 15.23 15.74 24.59
N VAL A 255 14.73 14.74 23.87
CA VAL A 255 13.31 14.61 23.56
C VAL A 255 12.81 13.23 23.91
N LYS A 256 11.50 13.13 24.18
CA LYS A 256 10.82 11.86 24.43
C LYS A 256 9.64 11.64 23.49
N ARG A 257 9.28 10.37 23.32
CA ARG A 257 8.04 9.93 22.67
C ARG A 257 7.53 8.64 23.31
N ALA A 258 6.28 8.30 23.03
CA ALA A 258 5.71 7.02 23.36
C ALA A 258 5.58 6.16 22.10
N ASN A 259 5.89 4.88 22.21
CA ASN A 259 5.54 3.85 21.25
C ASN A 259 4.80 2.72 21.99
N TRP A 260 3.88 2.03 21.32
CA TRP A 260 3.15 0.93 21.95
C TRP A 260 2.76 -0.17 20.96
N SER A 261 2.53 -1.37 21.48
CA SER A 261 2.02 -2.57 20.80
C SER A 261 1.17 -3.39 21.78
N VAL A 262 0.54 -4.46 21.29
CA VAL A 262 -0.23 -5.41 22.11
C VAL A 262 0.40 -6.79 21.98
N GLN A 263 0.58 -7.46 23.11
CA GLN A 263 1.12 -8.82 23.20
C GLN A 263 0.24 -9.70 24.10
N THR A 264 0.17 -11.00 23.84
CA THR A 264 -0.70 -11.96 24.55
C THR A 264 0.05 -12.80 25.59
N HIS A 265 1.23 -12.34 26.00
CA HIS A 265 2.07 -12.93 27.03
C HIS A 265 2.75 -11.84 27.86
N ALA A 266 3.27 -12.20 29.03
CA ALA A 266 3.98 -11.27 29.93
C ALA A 266 5.49 -11.17 29.64
N GLU A 267 6.00 -11.87 28.62
CA GLU A 267 7.43 -11.93 28.34
C GLU A 267 7.99 -10.59 27.82
N LEU A 268 9.11 -10.16 28.39
CA LEU A 268 9.79 -8.92 28.01
C LEU A 268 10.83 -9.13 26.91
N PHE A 269 11.45 -10.31 26.85
CA PHE A 269 12.46 -10.70 25.87
C PHE A 269 11.79 -11.53 24.77
N ALA A 270 11.47 -10.89 23.63
CA ALA A 270 10.83 -11.53 22.49
C ALA A 270 11.66 -11.31 21.21
N CYS A 271 12.56 -12.24 20.90
CA CYS A 271 13.42 -12.23 19.72
C CYS A 271 12.91 -13.20 18.65
N GLN A 272 11.87 -12.81 17.89
CA GLN A 272 11.27 -13.67 16.86
C GLN A 272 12.23 -14.06 15.71
N ALA A 273 13.37 -13.38 15.53
CA ALA A 273 14.31 -13.61 14.43
C ALA A 273 15.55 -14.46 14.81
N ASN A 274 15.72 -14.88 16.08
CA ASN A 274 16.95 -15.56 16.50
C ASN A 274 16.86 -17.09 16.38
N PRO A 275 17.75 -17.76 15.59
CA PRO A 275 17.73 -19.21 15.40
C PRO A 275 17.98 -20.06 16.67
N ARG A 276 18.55 -19.47 17.74
CA ARG A 276 18.80 -20.15 19.02
C ARG A 276 17.58 -20.14 19.96
N VAL A 277 16.55 -19.34 19.66
CA VAL A 277 15.30 -19.21 20.44
C VAL A 277 14.16 -19.95 19.72
N LYS A 278 14.50 -21.06 19.04
CA LYS A 278 13.60 -21.91 18.25
C LYS A 278 12.57 -22.73 19.06
N GLU A 279 12.31 -22.34 20.30
CA GLU A 279 11.24 -22.92 21.13
C GLU A 279 10.06 -21.96 21.35
N HIS A 280 9.98 -20.84 20.62
CA HIS A 280 8.66 -20.30 20.32
C HIS A 280 8.03 -21.19 19.25
N GLU A 281 7.39 -22.27 19.69
CA GLU A 281 6.24 -22.80 18.96
C GLU A 281 5.36 -21.59 18.62
N GLU A 282 4.91 -21.50 17.36
CA GLU A 282 3.78 -20.63 17.03
C GLU A 282 2.69 -20.97 18.05
N SER A 283 2.48 -20.09 19.03
CA SER A 283 1.36 -20.27 19.93
C SER A 283 0.14 -20.25 19.04
N PRO A 284 -0.64 -21.34 18.95
CA PRO A 284 -1.90 -21.29 18.22
C PRO A 284 -2.72 -20.12 18.77
N ASP A 285 -3.45 -19.42 17.91
CA ASP A 285 -4.40 -18.37 18.29
C ASP A 285 -5.23 -18.85 19.49
N GLN A 286 -4.83 -18.43 20.70
CA GLN A 286 -5.64 -18.57 21.89
C GLN A 286 -6.68 -17.45 21.85
N GLU A 287 -7.89 -17.76 22.31
CA GLU A 287 -8.90 -16.74 22.55
C GLU A 287 -8.27 -15.60 23.36
N VAL A 288 -8.41 -14.34 22.88
CA VAL A 288 -7.77 -13.18 23.53
C VAL A 288 -8.30 -13.08 24.95
N ASN A 289 -7.47 -13.47 25.91
CA ASN A 289 -7.80 -13.40 27.32
C ASN A 289 -7.24 -12.10 27.89
N MET A 290 -8.12 -11.28 28.47
CA MET A 290 -7.73 -10.02 29.11
C MET A 290 -6.67 -10.21 30.20
N ASP A 291 -6.70 -11.35 30.90
CA ASP A 291 -5.78 -11.65 32.00
C ASP A 291 -4.36 -11.98 31.52
N THR A 292 -4.21 -12.41 30.25
CA THR A 292 -2.91 -12.71 29.65
C THR A 292 -2.50 -11.73 28.54
N THR A 293 -3.35 -10.75 28.24
CA THR A 293 -3.06 -9.72 27.23
C THR A 293 -2.52 -8.46 27.87
N PHE A 294 -1.46 -7.92 27.27
CA PHE A 294 -0.74 -6.76 27.79
C PHE A 294 -0.60 -5.67 26.73
N LEU A 295 -0.81 -4.42 27.14
CA LEU A 295 -0.29 -3.24 26.44
C LEU A 295 1.21 -3.14 26.73
N ARG A 296 2.03 -3.35 25.70
CA ARG A 296 3.47 -3.03 25.74
C ARG A 296 3.65 -1.58 25.33
N SER A 297 4.19 -0.76 26.24
CA SER A 297 4.48 0.65 25.96
C SER A 297 5.95 0.94 26.22
N GLU A 298 6.55 1.72 25.33
CA GLU A 298 7.93 2.17 25.41
C GLU A 298 7.96 3.69 25.64
N LEU A 299 8.61 4.12 26.70
CA LEU A 299 9.04 5.50 26.86
C LEU A 299 10.39 5.64 26.17
N GLN A 300 10.40 6.25 24.99
CA GLN A 300 11.60 6.40 24.18
C GLN A 300 12.18 7.81 24.34
N THR A 301 13.48 7.90 24.55
CA THR A 301 14.23 9.14 24.74
C THR A 301 15.35 9.24 23.70
N LEU A 302 15.59 10.43 23.17
CA LEU A 302 16.70 10.77 22.30
C LEU A 302 17.52 11.87 22.95
N SER A 303 18.82 11.63 23.14
CA SER A 303 19.78 12.62 23.63
C SER A 303 21.06 12.58 22.81
N ARG A 304 21.82 13.68 22.82
CA ARG A 304 23.11 13.77 22.12
C ARG A 304 24.24 13.82 23.14
N LEU A 305 25.23 12.95 22.94
CA LEU A 305 26.46 12.91 23.73
C LEU A 305 27.41 14.06 23.33
N PRO A 306 28.02 14.78 24.29
CA PRO A 306 28.84 15.96 24.02
C PRO A 306 30.16 15.70 23.29
N GLU A 307 30.89 14.62 23.61
CA GLU A 307 32.22 14.33 23.09
C GLU A 307 32.15 13.65 21.71
N THR A 308 31.47 12.50 21.64
CA THR A 308 31.40 11.69 20.40
C THR A 308 30.33 12.17 19.43
N GLN A 309 29.43 13.05 19.86
CA GLN A 309 28.25 13.48 19.10
C GLN A 309 27.29 12.34 18.74
N ALA A 310 27.44 11.17 19.37
CA ALA A 310 26.51 10.07 19.19
C ALA A 310 25.12 10.45 19.71
N ILE A 311 24.10 9.95 19.01
CA ILE A 311 22.73 9.97 19.49
C ILE A 311 22.52 8.74 20.37
N LEU A 312 22.20 8.96 21.63
CA LEU A 312 21.64 7.93 22.49
C LEU A 312 20.13 7.88 22.26
N PHE A 313 19.68 6.82 21.61
CA PHE A 313 18.29 6.40 21.63
C PHE A 313 18.12 5.39 22.75
N SER A 314 17.38 5.76 23.79
CA SER A 314 17.05 4.85 24.87
C SER A 314 15.55 4.61 24.95
N PHE A 315 15.14 3.45 25.49
CA PHE A 315 13.74 3.27 25.84
C PHE A 315 13.53 2.37 27.04
N LYS A 316 12.54 2.71 27.87
CA LYS A 316 12.04 1.85 28.95
C LYS A 316 10.74 1.18 28.53
N THR A 317 10.70 -0.13 28.61
CA THR A 317 9.51 -0.94 28.34
C THR A 317 8.62 -1.05 29.58
N TYR A 318 7.32 -0.90 29.42
CA TYR A 318 6.29 -1.15 30.42
C TYR A 318 5.26 -2.14 29.86
N LEU A 319 4.83 -3.09 30.69
CA LEU A 319 3.72 -4.00 30.40
C LEU A 319 2.57 -3.69 31.37
N TYR A 320 1.40 -3.36 30.81
CA TYR A 320 0.16 -3.18 31.56
C TYR A 320 -0.83 -4.25 31.14
N ASN A 321 -1.41 -4.94 32.11
CA ASN A 321 -2.45 -5.93 31.83
C ASN A 321 -3.70 -5.20 31.29
N VAL A 322 -4.37 -5.76 30.28
CA VAL A 322 -5.56 -5.13 29.70
C VAL A 322 -6.72 -5.07 30.70
N ALA A 323 -6.79 -6.00 31.66
CA ALA A 323 -7.73 -5.90 32.78
C ALA A 323 -7.51 -4.63 33.61
N GLU A 324 -6.26 -4.25 33.90
CA GLU A 324 -5.93 -2.99 34.61
C GLU A 324 -6.43 -1.77 33.82
N ILE A 325 -6.24 -1.76 32.50
CA ILE A 325 -6.69 -0.65 31.64
C ILE A 325 -8.22 -0.53 31.64
N LYS A 326 -8.93 -1.66 31.68
CA LYS A 326 -10.39 -1.68 31.81
C LYS A 326 -10.85 -1.16 33.17
N GLU A 327 -10.20 -1.59 34.26
CA GLU A 327 -10.50 -1.13 35.62
C GLU A 327 -10.24 0.37 35.80
N GLU A 328 -9.27 0.93 35.08
CA GLU A 328 -9.00 2.37 34.99
C GLU A 328 -10.10 3.16 34.25
N GLY A 329 -11.06 2.47 33.63
CA GLY A 329 -12.13 3.09 32.84
C GLY A 329 -11.71 3.49 31.42
N GLN A 330 -10.56 3.03 30.93
CA GLN A 330 -10.01 3.39 29.60
C GLN A 330 -10.10 2.25 28.57
N GLY A 331 -10.93 1.23 28.85
CA GLY A 331 -11.07 0.07 27.98
C GLY A 331 -11.60 0.41 26.59
N THR A 332 -12.57 1.32 26.50
CA THR A 332 -13.16 1.77 25.23
C THR A 332 -12.14 2.52 24.39
N GLU A 333 -11.44 3.51 24.97
CA GLU A 333 -10.43 4.29 24.27
C GLU A 333 -9.25 3.43 23.82
N PHE A 334 -8.88 2.41 24.61
CA PHE A 334 -7.87 1.44 24.22
C PHE A 334 -8.34 0.60 23.03
N ALA A 335 -9.55 0.04 23.08
CA ALA A 335 -10.11 -0.73 21.97
C ALA A 335 -10.24 0.10 20.69
N GLU A 336 -10.72 1.34 20.81
CA GLU A 336 -10.78 2.30 19.70
C GLU A 336 -9.40 2.63 19.15
N ALA A 337 -8.36 2.74 19.99
CA ALA A 337 -7.00 2.98 19.54
C ALA A 337 -6.38 1.77 18.83
N VAL A 338 -6.72 0.56 19.27
CA VAL A 338 -6.34 -0.69 18.60
C VAL A 338 -7.01 -0.75 17.22
N GLU A 339 -8.33 -0.62 17.15
CA GLU A 339 -9.07 -0.56 15.88
C GLU A 339 -8.62 0.60 14.99
N GLY A 340 -8.26 1.72 15.61
CA GLY A 340 -7.72 2.91 14.99
C GLY A 340 -6.39 2.69 14.24
N LEU A 341 -5.66 1.60 14.49
CA LEU A 341 -4.48 1.22 13.70
C LEU A 341 -4.82 0.89 12.25
N ARG A 342 -6.03 0.39 11.97
CA ARG A 342 -6.55 0.16 10.60
C ARG A 342 -6.93 1.47 9.92
N GLN A 343 -7.11 2.52 10.71
CA GLN A 343 -7.60 3.81 10.28
C GLN A 343 -6.44 4.81 10.16
N GLY A 344 -6.60 5.84 9.32
CA GLY A 344 -5.61 6.91 9.16
C GLY A 344 -4.64 6.68 8.02
N ASN A 345 -3.40 7.19 8.15
CA ASN A 345 -2.51 7.34 7.01
C ASN A 345 -1.63 6.11 6.71
N VAL A 346 -1.59 5.10 7.58
CA VAL A 346 -0.84 3.83 7.39
C VAL A 346 -1.64 2.65 7.97
N PRO A 347 -2.65 2.11 7.25
CA PRO A 347 -3.48 1.00 7.72
C PRO A 347 -2.71 -0.30 8.00
N ASP A 348 -1.61 -0.54 7.28
CA ASP A 348 -0.75 -1.72 7.47
C ASP A 348 -0.10 -1.76 8.87
N MET A 349 -0.14 -0.66 9.62
CA MET A 349 0.32 -0.60 11.00
C MET A 349 -0.48 -1.52 11.93
N TRP A 350 -1.74 -1.82 11.58
CA TRP A 350 -2.54 -2.82 12.29
C TRP A 350 -1.82 -4.17 12.34
N TYR A 351 -1.32 -4.65 11.19
CA TYR A 351 -0.61 -5.92 11.09
C TYR A 351 0.78 -5.84 11.72
N TYR A 352 1.48 -4.72 11.54
CA TYR A 352 2.83 -4.54 12.10
C TYR A 352 2.85 -4.50 13.64
N LYS A 353 1.81 -3.96 14.28
CA LYS A 353 1.74 -3.79 15.75
C LYS A 353 0.95 -4.88 16.47
N ALA A 354 0.18 -5.68 15.74
CA ALA A 354 -0.45 -6.86 16.29
C ALA A 354 0.56 -8.00 16.23
N GLU A 355 1.05 -8.49 17.38
CA GLU A 355 1.79 -9.77 17.45
C GLU A 355 0.90 -10.98 17.11
N VAL A 356 -0.33 -10.76 16.66
CA VAL A 356 -1.15 -11.73 15.96
C VAL A 356 -0.57 -11.89 14.56
N SER A 357 0.43 -12.78 14.43
CA SER A 357 0.83 -13.35 13.16
C SER A 357 -0.40 -14.04 12.56
N LYS A 358 -1.16 -13.29 11.75
CA LYS A 358 -2.19 -13.92 10.93
C LYS A 358 -1.43 -14.67 9.85
N SER A 359 -1.51 -16.00 9.88
CA SER A 359 -1.26 -16.82 8.70
C SER A 359 -2.34 -16.46 7.67
N VAL A 360 -2.11 -15.38 6.92
CA VAL A 360 -2.96 -15.00 5.79
C VAL A 360 -2.73 -16.04 4.71
N LEU A 361 -3.81 -16.50 4.09
CA LEU A 361 -3.72 -17.50 3.03
C LEU A 361 -2.74 -17.07 1.96
N GLU A 362 -1.82 -17.97 1.62
CA GLU A 362 -0.96 -17.83 0.46
C GLU A 362 -1.81 -17.65 -0.80
N MET A 363 -1.27 -16.96 -1.80
CA MET A 363 -2.00 -16.60 -3.02
C MET A 363 -2.59 -17.81 -3.77
N ASP A 364 -1.91 -18.96 -3.72
CA ASP A 364 -2.29 -20.17 -4.44
C ASP A 364 -3.07 -21.17 -3.56
N ALA A 365 -3.35 -20.82 -2.30
CA ALA A 365 -4.00 -21.70 -1.34
C ALA A 365 -5.53 -21.73 -1.52
N ASP A 366 -6.08 -22.94 -1.63
CA ASP A 366 -7.53 -23.16 -1.67
C ASP A 366 -8.12 -23.03 -0.25
N TYR A 367 -8.97 -22.03 -0.04
CA TYR A 367 -9.59 -21.74 1.26
C TYR A 367 -10.37 -22.94 1.84
N ARG A 368 -10.87 -23.85 0.99
CA ARG A 368 -11.65 -25.03 1.43
C ARG A 368 -10.80 -26.08 2.12
N ARG A 369 -9.49 -26.06 1.86
CA ARG A 369 -8.50 -27.03 2.39
C ARG A 369 -7.53 -26.40 3.36
N ALA A 370 -7.62 -25.09 3.54
CA ALA A 370 -6.77 -24.33 4.43
C ALA A 370 -7.09 -24.58 5.91
N ASP A 371 -6.13 -24.25 6.78
CA ASP A 371 -6.37 -24.22 8.21
C ASP A 371 -7.52 -23.22 8.51
N PRO A 372 -8.61 -23.64 9.18
CA PRO A 372 -9.69 -22.74 9.58
C PRO A 372 -9.24 -21.54 10.43
N LYS A 373 -8.05 -21.60 11.05
CA LYS A 373 -7.44 -20.51 11.81
C LYS A 373 -6.74 -19.48 10.92
N SER A 374 -6.37 -19.83 9.70
CA SER A 374 -5.81 -18.88 8.73
C SER A 374 -6.83 -17.79 8.38
N PHE A 375 -6.33 -16.67 7.86
CA PHE A 375 -7.16 -15.53 7.48
C PHE A 375 -7.19 -15.34 5.97
N VAL A 376 -8.35 -14.96 5.43
CA VAL A 376 -8.44 -14.38 4.09
C VAL A 376 -8.03 -12.91 4.14
N PHE A 377 -7.70 -12.32 2.97
CA PHE A 377 -7.19 -10.95 2.91
C PHE A 377 -8.14 -9.88 3.49
N SER A 378 -9.46 -10.11 3.44
CA SER A 378 -10.45 -9.23 4.08
C SER A 378 -10.31 -9.14 5.61
N GLY A 379 -9.52 -10.03 6.22
CA GLY A 379 -9.29 -10.08 7.66
C GLY A 379 -10.22 -11.04 8.41
N ILE A 380 -11.11 -11.75 7.70
CA ILE A 380 -12.02 -12.80 8.20
C ILE A 380 -11.26 -14.12 8.29
N ARG A 381 -11.57 -14.98 9.28
CA ARG A 381 -10.99 -16.33 9.35
C ARG A 381 -11.56 -17.25 8.28
N VAL A 382 -10.75 -18.17 7.79
CA VAL A 382 -11.20 -19.22 6.86
C VAL A 382 -12.35 -20.02 7.47
N GLY A 383 -12.27 -20.38 8.75
CA GLY A 383 -13.34 -21.07 9.46
C GLY A 383 -14.66 -20.27 9.51
N GLU A 384 -14.60 -18.94 9.61
CA GLU A 384 -15.78 -18.07 9.58
C GLU A 384 -16.37 -18.00 8.17
N VAL A 385 -15.52 -17.90 7.13
CA VAL A 385 -15.95 -17.97 5.73
C VAL A 385 -16.65 -19.30 5.45
N LEU A 386 -16.10 -20.41 5.93
CA LEU A 386 -16.71 -21.74 5.78
C LEU A 386 -18.04 -21.85 6.55
N ALA A 387 -18.12 -21.26 7.74
CA ALA A 387 -19.33 -21.27 8.56
C ALA A 387 -20.47 -20.41 7.97
N LEU A 388 -20.15 -19.33 7.26
CA LEU A 388 -21.13 -18.51 6.55
C LEU A 388 -21.84 -19.28 5.43
N GLY A 389 -21.18 -20.28 4.85
CA GLY A 389 -21.75 -21.13 3.81
C GLY A 389 -21.98 -20.40 2.48
N ASP A 390 -23.05 -20.77 1.78
CA ASP A 390 -23.42 -20.21 0.48
C ASP A 390 -24.45 -19.10 0.66
N PHE A 391 -24.34 -18.05 -0.17
CA PHE A 391 -25.26 -16.91 -0.18
C PHE A 391 -25.41 -16.19 1.17
N PRO A 392 -24.32 -15.82 1.86
CA PRO A 392 -24.42 -14.91 2.98
C PRO A 392 -25.03 -13.57 2.53
N ASN A 393 -25.44 -12.74 3.49
CA ASN A 393 -26.01 -11.42 3.21
C ASN A 393 -24.93 -10.45 2.70
N TYR A 394 -24.58 -10.57 1.41
CA TYR A 394 -23.53 -9.78 0.78
C TYR A 394 -23.84 -8.27 0.77
N ALA A 395 -25.13 -7.90 0.77
CA ALA A 395 -25.53 -6.49 0.85
C ALA A 395 -25.15 -5.88 2.21
N GLU A 396 -25.34 -6.62 3.29
CA GLU A 396 -24.90 -6.21 4.63
C GLU A 396 -23.38 -6.24 4.76
N LEU A 397 -22.73 -7.31 4.31
CA LEU A 397 -21.27 -7.46 4.37
C LEU A 397 -20.51 -6.39 3.56
N SER A 398 -21.09 -5.94 2.45
CA SER A 398 -20.49 -4.90 1.61
C SER A 398 -21.01 -3.49 1.90
N GLU A 399 -22.10 -3.36 2.67
CA GLU A 399 -22.90 -2.13 2.83
C GLU A 399 -23.37 -1.51 1.49
N VAL A 400 -23.45 -2.33 0.43
CA VAL A 400 -24.04 -1.94 -0.85
C VAL A 400 -25.42 -2.59 -0.94
N PRO A 401 -26.51 -1.80 -1.02
CA PRO A 401 -27.86 -2.37 -1.04
C PRO A 401 -28.06 -3.24 -2.29
N LEU A 402 -28.94 -4.24 -2.16
CA LEU A 402 -29.49 -4.94 -3.31
C LEU A 402 -30.22 -3.95 -4.24
N PRO A 403 -30.25 -4.23 -5.55
CA PRO A 403 -30.93 -3.38 -6.50
C PRO A 403 -32.44 -3.39 -6.27
N GLU A 404 -33.12 -2.30 -6.65
CA GLU A 404 -34.58 -2.29 -6.70
C GLU A 404 -35.11 -3.26 -7.77
N PRO A 405 -36.19 -4.02 -7.51
CA PRO A 405 -36.81 -4.86 -8.54
C PRO A 405 -37.29 -4.05 -9.75
N LEU A 406 -37.04 -4.57 -10.96
CA LEU A 406 -37.56 -4.02 -12.20
C LEU A 406 -38.80 -4.82 -12.65
N GLU A 407 -39.97 -4.45 -12.16
CA GLU A 407 -41.19 -5.24 -12.34
C GLU A 407 -41.70 -5.28 -13.80
N ASP A 408 -41.54 -4.19 -14.54
CA ASP A 408 -41.98 -4.05 -15.93
C ASP A 408 -40.87 -4.39 -16.94
N PHE A 409 -39.89 -5.21 -16.54
CA PHE A 409 -38.82 -5.62 -17.43
C PHE A 409 -39.30 -6.58 -18.52
N ASP A 410 -39.16 -6.14 -19.76
CA ASP A 410 -39.30 -6.97 -20.95
C ASP A 410 -37.96 -7.04 -21.67
N ILE A 411 -37.39 -8.24 -21.70
CA ILE A 411 -36.09 -8.45 -22.32
C ILE A 411 -36.12 -8.05 -23.79
N THR A 412 -37.22 -8.25 -24.52
CA THR A 412 -37.25 -8.08 -25.99
C THR A 412 -37.26 -6.62 -26.45
N SER A 413 -37.77 -5.72 -25.61
CA SER A 413 -37.93 -4.30 -25.92
C SER A 413 -37.01 -3.37 -25.13
N THR A 414 -36.40 -3.84 -24.03
CA THR A 414 -35.50 -3.02 -23.22
C THR A 414 -34.24 -2.62 -24.00
N LEU A 415 -33.91 -1.33 -23.99
CA LEU A 415 -32.74 -0.76 -24.67
C LEU A 415 -31.64 -0.42 -23.65
N PRO A 416 -30.34 -0.49 -24.05
CA PRO A 416 -29.25 -0.04 -23.19
C PRO A 416 -29.35 1.46 -22.89
N ARG A 417 -28.90 1.90 -21.70
CA ARG A 417 -28.75 3.33 -21.40
C ARG A 417 -27.72 3.96 -22.37
N PRO A 418 -27.98 5.14 -22.94
CA PRO A 418 -27.14 5.70 -24.00
C PRO A 418 -25.88 6.39 -23.44
N TYR A 419 -24.91 5.60 -22.98
CA TYR A 419 -23.67 6.13 -22.42
C TYR A 419 -22.87 6.94 -23.46
N ARG A 420 -22.50 8.18 -23.13
CA ARG A 420 -21.66 9.14 -23.86
C ARG A 420 -20.55 9.72 -22.94
N PRO A 421 -19.57 8.90 -22.50
CA PRO A 421 -18.52 9.29 -21.55
C PRO A 421 -17.42 10.19 -22.16
N PHE A 422 -17.82 11.18 -22.98
CA PHE A 422 -16.93 12.19 -23.52
C PHE A 422 -16.58 13.23 -22.46
N ARG A 423 -15.30 13.62 -22.40
CA ARG A 423 -14.81 14.62 -21.44
C ARG A 423 -13.91 15.61 -22.15
N TRP A 424 -14.07 16.88 -21.81
CA TRP A 424 -13.22 17.96 -22.29
C TRP A 424 -12.91 18.95 -21.16
N PRO A 425 -11.62 19.38 -21.00
CA PRO A 425 -10.43 18.92 -21.74
C PRO A 425 -10.11 17.44 -21.50
N TYR A 426 -9.59 16.74 -22.52
CA TYR A 426 -9.32 15.30 -22.41
C TYR A 426 -8.00 15.03 -21.68
N HIS A 427 -8.10 14.70 -20.39
CA HIS A 427 -6.97 14.25 -19.58
C HIS A 427 -7.05 12.75 -19.28
N GLN A 428 -5.91 12.07 -19.42
CA GLN A 428 -5.76 10.67 -19.04
C GLN A 428 -5.80 10.54 -17.51
N THR A 429 -6.97 10.18 -16.99
CA THR A 429 -7.25 9.95 -15.56
C THR A 429 -8.12 8.70 -15.42
N MET A 430 -8.32 8.20 -14.19
CA MET A 430 -9.19 7.03 -13.96
C MET A 430 -10.67 7.28 -14.28
N ALA A 431 -11.12 8.53 -14.36
CA ALA A 431 -12.49 8.89 -14.80
C ALA A 431 -13.63 8.20 -14.03
N ILE A 432 -13.42 7.94 -12.73
CA ILE A 432 -14.35 7.18 -11.89
C ILE A 432 -15.47 8.06 -11.33
N GLN A 433 -16.66 7.49 -11.22
CA GLN A 433 -17.82 8.03 -10.51
C GLN A 433 -18.41 6.96 -9.58
N LYS A 434 -19.32 7.34 -8.67
CA LYS A 434 -20.03 6.38 -7.82
C LYS A 434 -20.84 5.41 -8.70
N MET A 435 -20.76 4.11 -8.40
CA MET A 435 -21.60 3.11 -9.07
C MET A 435 -23.05 3.24 -8.61
N GLU A 436 -23.99 3.13 -9.54
CA GLU A 436 -25.41 3.01 -9.25
C GLU A 436 -25.74 1.52 -9.03
N PRO A 437 -26.20 1.10 -7.83
CA PRO A 437 -26.44 -0.31 -7.54
C PRO A 437 -27.37 -0.98 -8.54
N ASP A 438 -28.48 -0.34 -8.94
CA ASP A 438 -29.49 -0.88 -9.88
C ASP A 438 -28.97 -1.21 -11.28
N TYR A 439 -27.79 -0.69 -11.64
CA TYR A 439 -27.18 -0.82 -12.96
C TYR A 439 -25.78 -1.46 -12.87
N TRP A 440 -25.56 -2.32 -11.87
CA TRP A 440 -24.32 -3.09 -11.82
C TRP A 440 -24.20 -4.10 -12.98
N ILE A 441 -25.32 -4.77 -13.31
CA ILE A 441 -25.46 -5.71 -14.43
C ILE A 441 -26.68 -5.27 -15.23
N GLU A 442 -26.50 -5.02 -16.53
CA GLU A 442 -27.53 -4.41 -17.37
C GLU A 442 -27.95 -5.37 -18.49
N LEU A 443 -29.13 -5.96 -18.32
CA LEU A 443 -29.77 -6.79 -19.34
C LEU A 443 -30.62 -5.92 -20.28
N GLU A 444 -30.52 -6.19 -21.58
CA GLU A 444 -31.32 -5.52 -22.61
C GLU A 444 -31.59 -6.49 -23.77
N SER A 445 -32.30 -6.03 -24.79
CA SER A 445 -32.79 -6.79 -25.95
C SER A 445 -31.80 -7.69 -26.68
N THR A 446 -30.51 -7.41 -26.63
CA THR A 446 -29.48 -8.25 -27.24
C THR A 446 -28.94 -9.33 -26.30
N TYR A 447 -29.47 -9.48 -25.08
CA TYR A 447 -28.97 -10.41 -24.07
C TYR A 447 -28.76 -11.84 -24.59
N LEU A 448 -29.76 -12.43 -25.24
CA LEU A 448 -29.67 -13.83 -25.71
C LEU A 448 -28.57 -13.98 -26.76
N ASP A 449 -28.52 -13.05 -27.72
CA ASP A 449 -27.52 -13.04 -28.79
C ASP A 449 -26.11 -12.80 -28.22
N MET A 450 -25.98 -11.84 -27.30
CA MET A 450 -24.72 -11.48 -26.67
C MET A 450 -24.16 -12.65 -25.86
N VAL A 451 -24.97 -13.28 -25.01
CA VAL A 451 -24.52 -14.42 -24.21
C VAL A 451 -24.16 -15.61 -25.11
N GLN A 452 -24.92 -15.88 -26.17
CA GLN A 452 -24.56 -16.93 -27.13
C GLN A 452 -23.24 -16.62 -27.83
N HIS A 453 -23.04 -15.40 -28.31
CA HIS A 453 -21.80 -14.97 -28.95
C HIS A 453 -20.59 -15.12 -28.01
N ARG A 454 -20.74 -14.80 -26.72
CA ARG A 454 -19.69 -15.03 -25.72
C ARG A 454 -19.36 -16.52 -25.56
N MET A 455 -20.37 -17.40 -25.56
CA MET A 455 -20.16 -18.84 -25.52
C MET A 455 -19.43 -19.35 -26.76
N ASP A 456 -19.74 -18.81 -27.93
CA ASP A 456 -19.06 -19.15 -29.19
C ASP A 456 -17.58 -18.71 -29.15
N ILE A 457 -17.30 -17.50 -28.63
CA ILE A 457 -15.94 -17.00 -28.38
C ILE A 457 -15.19 -17.94 -27.41
N TYR A 458 -15.82 -18.39 -26.33
CA TYR A 458 -15.21 -19.36 -25.43
C TYR A 458 -14.96 -20.71 -26.11
N ALA A 459 -15.87 -21.20 -26.93
CA ALA A 459 -15.69 -22.44 -27.67
C ALA A 459 -14.49 -22.38 -28.62
N GLU A 460 -14.23 -21.21 -29.22
CA GLU A 460 -13.09 -20.99 -30.12
C GLU A 460 -11.76 -20.77 -29.37
N TYR A 461 -11.76 -19.94 -28.31
CA TYR A 461 -10.53 -19.43 -27.68
C TYR A 461 -10.22 -20.03 -26.30
N GLY A 462 -11.17 -20.70 -25.66
CA GLY A 462 -11.00 -21.42 -24.39
C GLY A 462 -10.31 -20.62 -23.29
N LYS A 463 -9.10 -21.06 -22.89
CA LYS A 463 -8.34 -20.47 -21.78
C LYS A 463 -7.85 -19.04 -22.03
N ASP A 464 -7.87 -18.58 -23.27
CA ASP A 464 -7.49 -17.22 -23.61
C ASP A 464 -8.59 -16.20 -23.28
N VAL A 465 -9.81 -16.65 -22.97
CA VAL A 465 -10.93 -15.80 -22.56
C VAL A 465 -11.53 -16.19 -21.21
N LEU A 466 -11.40 -17.44 -20.75
CA LEU A 466 -11.88 -17.87 -19.43
C LEU A 466 -10.84 -18.72 -18.71
N ARG A 467 -10.39 -18.25 -17.54
CA ARG A 467 -9.38 -18.96 -16.73
C ARG A 467 -9.42 -18.50 -15.28
N ALA A 468 -9.18 -19.45 -14.38
CA ALA A 468 -8.87 -19.22 -12.97
C ALA A 468 -7.49 -19.83 -12.64
N LEU A 469 -6.71 -19.15 -11.80
CA LEU A 469 -5.49 -19.67 -11.20
C LEU A 469 -5.81 -20.19 -9.77
N PRO A 470 -5.02 -21.13 -9.21
CA PRO A 470 -5.22 -21.62 -7.84
C PRO A 470 -5.35 -20.50 -6.81
N GLY A 471 -6.12 -20.72 -5.74
CA GLY A 471 -6.36 -19.73 -4.68
C GLY A 471 -7.41 -18.65 -5.01
N SER A 472 -7.96 -18.66 -6.24
CA SER A 472 -9.05 -17.75 -6.62
C SER A 472 -10.46 -18.30 -6.36
N GLU A 473 -10.58 -19.50 -5.79
CA GLU A 473 -11.84 -20.23 -5.67
C GLU A 473 -12.88 -19.47 -4.84
N LEU A 474 -12.47 -18.87 -3.71
CA LEU A 474 -13.37 -18.07 -2.88
C LEU A 474 -13.89 -16.84 -3.63
N ALA A 475 -13.00 -16.12 -4.32
CA ALA A 475 -13.36 -14.89 -5.02
C ALA A 475 -14.27 -15.18 -6.23
N CYS A 476 -14.03 -16.28 -6.94
CA CYS A 476 -14.88 -16.74 -8.05
C CYS A 476 -16.28 -17.14 -7.56
N LYS A 477 -16.37 -17.95 -6.49
CA LYS A 477 -17.64 -18.33 -5.86
C LYS A 477 -18.41 -17.11 -5.38
N GLU A 478 -17.75 -16.25 -4.60
CA GLU A 478 -18.33 -15.01 -4.06
C GLU A 478 -18.88 -14.11 -5.16
N LEU A 479 -18.13 -13.91 -6.25
CA LEU A 479 -18.59 -13.14 -7.40
C LEU A 479 -19.86 -13.75 -8.03
N MET A 480 -19.87 -15.06 -8.28
CA MET A 480 -21.04 -15.75 -8.83
C MET A 480 -22.27 -15.57 -7.94
N GLU A 481 -22.13 -15.79 -6.63
CA GLU A 481 -23.24 -15.67 -5.69
C GLU A 481 -23.81 -14.25 -5.63
N MET A 482 -22.94 -13.24 -5.63
CA MET A 482 -23.37 -11.84 -5.68
C MET A 482 -24.08 -11.50 -6.99
N VAL A 483 -23.64 -12.06 -8.12
CA VAL A 483 -24.32 -11.90 -9.42
C VAL A 483 -25.70 -12.57 -9.39
N ILE A 484 -25.81 -13.78 -8.84
CA ILE A 484 -27.09 -14.49 -8.69
C ILE A 484 -28.07 -13.68 -7.83
N GLN A 485 -27.62 -13.19 -6.66
CA GLN A 485 -28.45 -12.34 -5.79
C GLN A 485 -28.89 -11.07 -6.51
N PHE A 486 -28.00 -10.43 -7.27
CA PHE A 486 -28.35 -9.27 -8.08
C PHE A 486 -29.43 -9.61 -9.13
N LEU A 487 -29.26 -10.69 -9.90
CA LEU A 487 -30.20 -11.08 -10.95
C LEU A 487 -31.57 -11.41 -10.38
N CYS A 488 -31.64 -12.16 -9.28
CA CYS A 488 -32.90 -12.50 -8.62
C CYS A 488 -33.59 -11.28 -8.01
N ALA A 489 -32.83 -10.32 -7.47
CA ALA A 489 -33.39 -9.09 -6.90
C ALA A 489 -33.86 -8.11 -7.98
N ARG A 490 -33.04 -7.87 -9.01
CA ARG A 490 -33.33 -6.89 -10.07
C ARG A 490 -34.35 -7.40 -11.08
N TYR A 491 -34.30 -8.68 -11.44
CA TYR A 491 -35.09 -9.29 -12.51
C TYR A 491 -35.89 -10.53 -12.00
N PRO A 492 -36.74 -10.38 -10.96
CA PRO A 492 -37.33 -11.49 -10.24
C PRO A 492 -38.32 -12.34 -11.05
N ARG A 493 -38.81 -11.84 -12.19
CA ARG A 493 -39.69 -12.60 -13.10
C ARG A 493 -38.90 -13.52 -14.04
N GLN A 494 -37.62 -13.24 -14.23
CA GLN A 494 -36.75 -13.92 -15.18
C GLN A 494 -35.78 -14.89 -14.50
N PHE A 495 -35.40 -14.61 -13.26
CA PHE A 495 -34.44 -15.42 -12.52
C PHE A 495 -34.95 -15.74 -11.12
N SER A 496 -34.72 -16.97 -10.69
CA SER A 496 -35.01 -17.41 -9.32
C SER A 496 -33.90 -18.31 -8.80
N LEU A 497 -33.78 -18.35 -7.46
CA LEU A 497 -32.90 -19.26 -6.74
C LEU A 497 -33.75 -20.02 -5.74
N GLU A 498 -33.82 -21.35 -5.89
CA GLU A 498 -34.52 -22.24 -4.96
C GLU A 498 -33.50 -23.19 -4.33
N GLY A 499 -33.16 -22.94 -3.06
CA GLY A 499 -32.05 -23.65 -2.41
C GLY A 499 -30.73 -23.38 -3.15
N LYS A 500 -30.19 -24.40 -3.83
CA LYS A 500 -28.97 -24.30 -4.65
C LYS A 500 -29.22 -24.46 -6.15
N SER A 501 -30.48 -24.43 -6.58
CA SER A 501 -30.85 -24.53 -7.98
C SER A 501 -31.20 -23.13 -8.49
N PHE A 502 -30.37 -22.60 -9.41
CA PHE A 502 -30.63 -21.31 -10.06
C PHE A 502 -31.36 -21.53 -11.38
N VAL A 503 -32.45 -20.79 -11.60
CA VAL A 503 -33.25 -20.86 -12.83
C VAL A 503 -33.07 -19.58 -13.64
N ASN A 504 -32.62 -19.74 -14.89
CA ASN A 504 -32.63 -18.68 -15.90
C ASN A 504 -33.82 -18.91 -16.84
N GLY A 505 -34.92 -18.21 -16.57
CA GLY A 505 -36.15 -18.31 -17.35
C GLY A 505 -36.02 -17.76 -18.77
N LEU A 506 -35.13 -16.80 -19.01
CA LEU A 506 -34.88 -16.25 -20.35
C LEU A 506 -34.25 -17.28 -21.29
N ARG A 507 -33.39 -18.14 -20.74
CA ARG A 507 -32.73 -19.23 -21.49
C ARG A 507 -33.43 -20.58 -21.34
N GLY A 508 -34.42 -20.68 -20.46
CA GLY A 508 -35.09 -21.95 -20.13
C GLY A 508 -34.14 -22.99 -19.53
N LYS A 509 -33.15 -22.56 -18.74
CA LYS A 509 -32.08 -23.43 -18.19
C LYS A 509 -32.01 -23.33 -16.67
N THR A 510 -31.79 -24.48 -16.03
CA THR A 510 -31.55 -24.60 -14.59
C THR A 510 -30.12 -25.05 -14.32
N TYR A 511 -29.52 -24.54 -13.26
CA TYR A 511 -28.15 -24.81 -12.85
C TYR A 511 -28.13 -25.31 -11.40
N GLU A 512 -27.54 -26.48 -11.18
CA GLU A 512 -27.21 -26.95 -9.84
C GLU A 512 -25.85 -26.37 -9.45
N LEU A 513 -25.85 -25.48 -8.46
CA LEU A 513 -24.68 -24.63 -8.20
C LEU A 513 -23.50 -25.37 -7.58
N ASP A 514 -23.73 -26.50 -6.91
CA ASP A 514 -22.65 -27.34 -6.36
C ASP A 514 -21.74 -27.93 -7.46
N ASP A 515 -22.30 -28.18 -8.65
CA ASP A 515 -21.59 -28.78 -9.80
C ASP A 515 -21.23 -27.75 -10.88
N THR A 516 -21.56 -26.47 -10.66
CA THR A 516 -21.36 -25.40 -11.65
C THR A 516 -20.06 -24.64 -11.37
N ASP A 517 -19.17 -24.57 -12.36
CA ASP A 517 -18.00 -23.70 -12.27
C ASP A 517 -18.43 -22.21 -12.24
N PRO A 518 -17.97 -21.40 -11.27
CA PRO A 518 -18.44 -20.03 -11.13
C PRO A 518 -18.18 -19.13 -12.34
N LEU A 519 -17.07 -19.30 -13.06
CA LEU A 519 -16.80 -18.46 -14.24
C LEU A 519 -17.60 -18.93 -15.46
N MET A 520 -17.83 -20.23 -15.60
CA MET A 520 -18.75 -20.77 -16.62
C MET A 520 -20.18 -20.29 -16.38
N PHE A 521 -20.63 -20.22 -15.12
CA PHE A 521 -21.92 -19.62 -14.79
C PHE A 521 -22.02 -18.18 -15.29
N LEU A 522 -21.00 -17.36 -15.02
CA LEU A 522 -20.97 -15.96 -15.47
C LEU A 522 -20.98 -15.84 -17.00
N LEU A 523 -20.22 -16.69 -17.69
CA LEU A 523 -20.21 -16.75 -19.16
C LEU A 523 -21.61 -17.02 -19.73
N GLU A 524 -22.38 -17.91 -19.11
CA GLU A 524 -23.64 -18.40 -19.65
C GLU A 524 -24.88 -17.60 -19.22
N ASN A 525 -24.77 -16.69 -18.25
CA ASN A 525 -25.93 -16.03 -17.64
C ASN A 525 -25.92 -14.51 -17.65
N VAL A 526 -24.77 -13.86 -17.82
CA VAL A 526 -24.69 -12.39 -17.89
C VAL A 526 -23.94 -11.96 -19.15
N PRO A 527 -24.16 -10.73 -19.69
CA PRO A 527 -23.42 -10.21 -20.84
C PRO A 527 -22.08 -9.54 -20.48
N GLU A 528 -21.83 -9.23 -19.21
CA GLU A 528 -20.62 -8.56 -18.72
C GLU A 528 -19.41 -9.50 -18.62
N ASP A 529 -18.25 -8.97 -18.95
CA ASP A 529 -16.95 -9.55 -18.65
C ASP A 529 -16.51 -9.26 -17.21
N PHE A 530 -15.72 -10.15 -16.62
CA PHE A 530 -15.23 -10.05 -15.25
C PHE A 530 -13.75 -10.39 -15.15
N ALA A 531 -12.99 -9.52 -14.49
CA ALA A 531 -11.62 -9.73 -14.06
C ALA A 531 -11.52 -9.68 -12.53
N VAL A 532 -10.93 -10.70 -11.94
CA VAL A 532 -10.74 -10.86 -10.49
C VAL A 532 -9.27 -10.66 -10.15
N MET A 533 -9.01 -9.63 -9.36
CA MET A 533 -7.69 -9.25 -8.87
C MET A 533 -7.55 -9.62 -7.40
N LEU A 534 -6.59 -10.47 -7.05
CA LEU A 534 -6.26 -10.78 -5.65
C LEU A 534 -5.05 -9.99 -5.20
N ARG A 535 -5.02 -9.60 -3.92
CA ARG A 535 -3.85 -8.98 -3.32
C ARG A 535 -2.90 -10.04 -2.82
N ASP A 536 -1.65 -9.89 -3.23
CA ASP A 536 -0.54 -10.73 -2.80
C ASP A 536 -0.20 -10.42 -1.33
N PRO A 537 -0.26 -11.42 -0.43
CA PRO A 537 0.01 -11.21 0.99
C PRO A 537 1.49 -10.87 1.25
N GLU A 538 2.42 -11.33 0.41
CA GLU A 538 3.85 -11.09 0.56
C GLU A 538 4.24 -9.70 0.02
N THR A 539 3.79 -9.39 -1.20
CA THR A 539 4.23 -8.14 -1.88
C THR A 539 3.28 -6.98 -1.69
N GLY A 540 2.04 -7.24 -1.26
CA GLY A 540 0.97 -6.25 -1.16
C GLY A 540 0.42 -5.76 -2.51
N SER A 541 0.90 -6.30 -3.63
CA SER A 541 0.49 -5.94 -4.98
C SER A 541 -0.74 -6.73 -5.45
N TYR A 542 -1.57 -6.16 -6.32
CA TYR A 542 -2.70 -6.89 -6.90
C TYR A 542 -2.28 -7.67 -8.15
N ARG A 543 -2.73 -8.92 -8.27
CA ARG A 543 -2.48 -9.83 -9.39
C ARG A 543 -3.79 -10.26 -10.04
N PHE A 544 -3.80 -10.37 -11.36
CA PHE A 544 -4.95 -10.88 -12.11
C PHE A 544 -5.02 -12.40 -11.98
N ARG A 545 -6.00 -12.94 -11.25
CA ARG A 545 -6.02 -14.36 -10.86
C ARG A 545 -7.13 -15.16 -11.50
N ALA A 546 -8.25 -14.55 -11.86
CA ALA A 546 -9.34 -15.25 -12.51
C ALA A 546 -10.19 -14.30 -13.36
N GLY A 547 -10.87 -14.80 -14.38
CA GLY A 547 -11.82 -13.99 -15.14
C GLY A 547 -12.44 -14.67 -16.35
N VAL A 548 -13.45 -14.00 -16.88
CA VAL A 548 -14.12 -14.27 -18.16
C VAL A 548 -14.12 -12.97 -18.98
N ILE A 549 -13.33 -12.93 -20.07
CA ILE A 549 -13.08 -11.75 -20.89
C ILE A 549 -13.33 -12.07 -22.37
N CYS A 550 -14.55 -11.82 -22.83
CA CYS A 550 -14.99 -12.03 -24.21
C CYS A 550 -15.10 -10.73 -25.02
N ALA A 551 -14.91 -9.57 -24.42
CA ALA A 551 -15.12 -8.25 -25.01
C ALA A 551 -13.82 -7.43 -25.05
N SER A 552 -12.73 -7.99 -25.57
CA SER A 552 -11.42 -7.33 -25.63
C SER A 552 -10.84 -7.23 -27.04
N THR A 553 -10.20 -6.10 -27.33
CA THR A 553 -9.60 -5.79 -28.64
C THR A 553 -8.10 -5.58 -28.50
N GLY A 554 -7.30 -6.41 -29.16
CA GLY A 554 -5.84 -6.31 -29.19
C GLY A 554 -5.12 -6.92 -27.98
N TRP A 555 -5.84 -7.59 -27.08
CA TRP A 555 -5.32 -8.34 -25.94
C TRP A 555 -6.29 -9.48 -25.59
N SER A 556 -5.84 -10.45 -24.78
CA SER A 556 -6.71 -11.53 -24.27
C SER A 556 -6.44 -11.80 -22.79
N LEU A 557 -7.36 -12.47 -22.09
CA LEU A 557 -7.15 -12.92 -20.70
C LEU A 557 -5.83 -13.70 -20.59
N GLY A 558 -5.58 -14.63 -21.52
CA GLY A 558 -4.40 -15.48 -21.55
C GLY A 558 -3.08 -14.69 -21.55
N THR A 559 -3.03 -13.54 -22.23
CA THR A 559 -1.83 -12.68 -22.26
C THR A 559 -1.65 -11.82 -20.99
N LYS A 560 -2.66 -11.74 -20.12
CA LYS A 560 -2.70 -10.83 -18.96
C LYS A 560 -2.79 -11.54 -17.61
N ILE A 561 -3.27 -12.78 -17.57
CA ILE A 561 -3.41 -13.56 -16.35
C ILE A 561 -2.07 -13.69 -15.61
N GLY A 562 -2.09 -13.54 -14.28
CA GLY A 562 -0.91 -13.55 -13.40
C GLY A 562 -0.14 -12.23 -13.30
N LEU A 563 -0.37 -11.29 -14.22
CA LEU A 563 0.29 -9.98 -14.17
C LEU A 563 -0.28 -9.08 -13.08
N GLY A 564 0.55 -8.17 -12.58
CA GLY A 564 0.09 -7.04 -11.77
C GLY A 564 -0.41 -5.87 -12.63
N LEU A 565 -1.00 -4.85 -11.99
CA LEU A 565 -1.53 -3.68 -12.68
C LEU A 565 -0.55 -3.03 -13.67
N PRO A 566 0.75 -2.85 -13.35
CA PRO A 566 1.71 -2.30 -14.32
C PRO A 566 1.94 -3.20 -15.53
N GLY A 567 1.96 -4.52 -15.34
CA GLY A 567 2.13 -5.47 -16.44
C GLY A 567 0.91 -5.50 -17.37
N ILE A 568 -0.30 -5.37 -16.80
CA ILE A 568 -1.54 -5.31 -17.58
C ILE A 568 -1.57 -4.06 -18.46
N HIS A 569 -1.28 -2.90 -17.86
CA HIS A 569 -1.44 -1.58 -18.46
C HIS A 569 -0.19 -1.04 -19.16
N GLY A 570 0.92 -1.77 -19.20
CA GLY A 570 2.16 -1.33 -19.86
C GLY A 570 1.99 -0.72 -21.26
N PRO A 571 1.09 -1.22 -22.13
CA PRO A 571 0.83 -0.63 -23.46
C PRO A 571 0.06 0.70 -23.46
N VAL A 572 -0.56 1.09 -22.35
CA VAL A 572 -1.42 2.29 -22.26
C VAL A 572 -0.55 3.55 -22.21
N PRO A 573 -0.75 4.52 -23.13
CA PRO A 573 0.02 5.76 -23.13
C PRO A 573 -0.09 6.54 -21.81
N ASP A 574 1.04 7.11 -21.37
CA ASP A 574 1.19 7.88 -20.12
C ASP A 574 0.87 7.08 -18.82
N TYR A 575 0.67 5.75 -18.87
CA TYR A 575 0.28 4.97 -17.67
C TYR A 575 1.35 5.02 -16.58
N LYS A 576 2.60 4.67 -16.93
CA LYS A 576 3.71 4.59 -15.98
C LYS A 576 3.95 5.93 -15.29
N GLU A 577 3.93 7.01 -16.07
CA GLU A 577 4.28 8.34 -15.59
C GLU A 577 3.14 9.03 -14.83
N LYS A 578 1.87 8.72 -15.15
CA LYS A 578 0.72 9.48 -14.63
C LYS A 578 -0.29 8.67 -13.83
N MET A 579 -0.38 7.35 -14.03
CA MET A 579 -1.48 6.55 -13.50
C MET A 579 -1.04 5.46 -12.53
N GLU A 580 0.11 4.81 -12.73
CA GLU A 580 0.57 3.63 -11.98
C GLU A 580 0.41 3.80 -10.46
N MET A 581 1.13 4.77 -9.86
CA MET A 581 1.07 5.03 -8.42
C MET A 581 -0.34 5.36 -7.91
N SER A 582 -1.13 6.10 -8.71
CA SER A 582 -2.49 6.48 -8.31
C SER A 582 -3.44 5.28 -8.31
N MET A 583 -3.28 4.37 -9.27
CA MET A 583 -4.10 3.18 -9.44
C MET A 583 -3.77 2.14 -8.37
N ASP A 584 -2.50 1.88 -8.09
CA ASP A 584 -2.08 0.96 -7.02
C ASP A 584 -2.61 1.42 -5.66
N ARG A 585 -2.51 2.72 -5.39
CA ARG A 585 -3.05 3.33 -4.16
C ARG A 585 -4.57 3.22 -4.12
N PHE A 586 -5.25 3.40 -5.25
CA PHE A 586 -6.71 3.29 -5.33
C PHE A 586 -7.15 1.86 -5.02
N PHE A 587 -6.57 0.85 -5.68
CA PHE A 587 -6.85 -0.56 -5.42
C PHE A 587 -6.61 -0.92 -3.96
N THR A 588 -5.48 -0.50 -3.40
CA THR A 588 -5.16 -0.77 -1.98
C THR A 588 -6.20 -0.20 -1.01
N LYS A 589 -6.68 1.02 -1.26
CA LYS A 589 -7.59 1.75 -0.34
C LYS A 589 -9.08 1.59 -0.63
N MET A 590 -9.44 0.92 -1.72
CA MET A 590 -10.84 0.81 -2.13
C MET A 590 -11.68 0.12 -1.05
N PRO A 591 -12.70 0.77 -0.48
CA PRO A 591 -13.59 0.12 0.47
C PRO A 591 -14.62 -0.76 -0.26
N THR A 592 -15.24 -1.68 0.47
CA THR A 592 -16.34 -2.53 -0.02
C THR A 592 -17.60 -1.70 -0.32
N ASN A 593 -17.88 -0.68 0.49
CA ASN A 593 -19.12 0.11 0.45
C ASN A 593 -19.16 1.26 -0.58
N LYS A 594 -18.09 1.48 -1.34
CA LYS A 594 -18.03 2.53 -2.38
C LYS A 594 -17.52 1.96 -3.71
N PRO A 595 -18.28 1.06 -4.34
CA PRO A 595 -17.98 0.64 -5.70
C PRO A 595 -18.07 1.84 -6.65
N VAL A 596 -17.27 1.80 -7.72
CA VAL A 596 -17.16 2.88 -8.70
C VAL A 596 -17.44 2.37 -10.10
N GLN A 597 -17.85 3.26 -10.98
CA GLN A 597 -18.07 2.98 -12.40
C GLN A 597 -17.39 4.02 -13.28
N ARG A 598 -17.20 3.69 -14.55
CA ARG A 598 -16.64 4.58 -15.58
C ARG A 598 -16.94 4.06 -16.99
N GLY A 599 -16.80 4.92 -17.99
CA GLY A 599 -16.79 4.52 -19.39
C GLY A 599 -15.39 4.57 -20.00
N ALA A 600 -14.95 3.49 -20.64
CA ALA A 600 -13.94 3.56 -21.69
C ALA A 600 -14.65 3.54 -23.05
N TRP A 601 -14.10 4.20 -24.05
CA TRP A 601 -14.78 4.34 -25.34
C TRP A 601 -13.81 4.47 -26.52
N GLY A 602 -14.32 4.20 -27.71
CA GLY A 602 -13.64 4.39 -29.01
C GLY A 602 -14.65 4.37 -30.16
N PHE A 603 -14.23 4.80 -31.35
CA PHE A 603 -14.96 4.55 -32.60
C PHE A 603 -14.29 3.39 -33.33
N GLU A 604 -15.10 2.46 -33.86
CA GLU A 604 -14.63 1.29 -34.60
C GLU A 604 -15.59 0.92 -35.73
N VAL A 605 -15.09 0.14 -36.70
CA VAL A 605 -15.90 -0.42 -37.79
C VAL A 605 -16.51 -1.73 -37.29
N GLY A 606 -17.81 -1.89 -37.50
CA GLY A 606 -18.55 -3.07 -37.03
C GLY A 606 -18.70 -3.14 -35.51
N GLN A 607 -19.16 -4.31 -35.03
CA GLN A 607 -19.47 -4.58 -33.63
C GLN A 607 -18.64 -5.76 -33.11
N HIS A 608 -17.32 -5.63 -33.15
CA HIS A 608 -16.41 -6.72 -32.80
C HIS A 608 -16.28 -6.84 -31.28
N LEU A 609 -16.83 -7.91 -30.70
CA LEU A 609 -16.73 -8.16 -29.26
C LEU A 609 -15.30 -8.54 -28.87
N PHE A 610 -14.76 -9.62 -29.47
CA PHE A 610 -13.41 -10.11 -29.24
C PHE A 610 -12.53 -10.01 -30.48
N VAL A 611 -11.33 -9.44 -30.35
CA VAL A 611 -10.31 -9.41 -31.39
C VAL A 611 -8.96 -9.72 -30.76
N PRO A 612 -8.47 -10.98 -30.80
CA PRO A 612 -7.25 -11.38 -30.10
C PRO A 612 -5.99 -10.75 -30.73
N PRO A 613 -4.85 -10.74 -30.01
CA PRO A 613 -3.57 -10.32 -30.57
C PRO A 613 -3.24 -11.04 -31.88
N GLY A 614 -2.81 -10.28 -32.88
CA GLY A 614 -2.44 -10.82 -34.20
C GLY A 614 -3.61 -11.11 -35.15
N HIS A 615 -4.87 -10.90 -34.73
CA HIS A 615 -6.02 -11.07 -35.61
C HIS A 615 -5.98 -10.07 -36.79
N ALA A 616 -6.42 -10.52 -37.98
CA ALA A 616 -6.33 -9.74 -39.23
C ALA A 616 -7.01 -8.37 -39.15
N GLU A 617 -8.13 -8.29 -38.42
CA GLU A 617 -8.87 -7.03 -38.17
C GLU A 617 -8.00 -5.97 -37.47
N LEU A 618 -7.02 -6.36 -36.63
CA LEU A 618 -6.14 -5.39 -35.98
C LEU A 618 -5.20 -4.70 -36.97
N SER A 619 -4.92 -5.34 -38.12
CA SER A 619 -4.02 -4.88 -39.18
C SER A 619 -4.75 -4.33 -40.41
N ARG A 620 -6.08 -4.29 -40.41
CA ARG A 620 -6.88 -3.75 -41.51
C ARG A 620 -6.56 -2.26 -41.72
N ASP A 621 -6.25 -1.89 -42.96
CA ASP A 621 -6.00 -0.49 -43.32
C ASP A 621 -7.30 0.27 -43.55
N VAL A 622 -8.06 0.47 -42.46
CA VAL A 622 -9.35 1.15 -42.46
C VAL A 622 -9.25 2.58 -43.02
N ALA A 623 -8.09 3.23 -42.91
CA ALA A 623 -7.90 4.59 -43.40
C ALA A 623 -7.98 4.71 -44.93
N ASN A 624 -7.62 3.64 -45.65
CA ASN A 624 -7.58 3.63 -47.12
C ASN A 624 -8.58 2.65 -47.73
N ASP A 625 -9.43 2.02 -46.93
CA ASP A 625 -10.42 1.05 -47.40
C ASP A 625 -11.66 1.80 -47.96
N PRO A 626 -11.83 1.86 -49.30
CA PRO A 626 -12.90 2.61 -49.91
C PRO A 626 -14.26 1.92 -49.75
N SER A 627 -14.35 0.76 -49.09
CA SER A 627 -15.63 0.09 -48.79
C SER A 627 -16.28 0.62 -47.50
N VAL A 628 -15.50 1.16 -46.57
CA VAL A 628 -15.99 1.62 -45.27
C VAL A 628 -16.83 2.89 -45.45
N ARG A 629 -18.04 2.88 -44.89
CA ARG A 629 -18.99 4.01 -44.87
C ARG A 629 -19.25 4.46 -43.45
N ALA A 630 -19.88 5.63 -43.30
CA ALA A 630 -20.27 6.15 -41.99
C ALA A 630 -21.23 5.19 -41.25
N ASP A 631 -22.10 4.50 -41.99
CA ASP A 631 -23.06 3.53 -41.45
C ASP A 631 -22.39 2.26 -40.90
N ASP A 632 -21.14 1.98 -41.29
CA ASP A 632 -20.36 0.86 -40.76
C ASP A 632 -19.64 1.22 -39.45
N VAL A 633 -19.66 2.49 -39.04
CA VAL A 633 -18.93 2.99 -37.85
C VAL A 633 -19.83 3.01 -36.63
N PHE A 634 -19.34 2.41 -35.55
CA PHE A 634 -19.98 2.36 -34.25
C PHE A 634 -19.16 3.12 -33.21
N PHE A 635 -19.85 3.81 -32.33
CA PHE A 635 -19.32 4.30 -31.07
C PHE A 635 -19.40 3.18 -30.03
N ARG A 636 -18.24 2.62 -29.68
CA ARG A 636 -18.13 1.59 -28.64
C ARG A 636 -17.91 2.22 -27.28
N VAL A 637 -18.69 1.77 -26.30
CA VAL A 637 -18.48 2.08 -24.88
C VAL A 637 -18.33 0.79 -24.10
N ASP A 638 -17.17 0.59 -23.50
CA ASP A 638 -17.00 -0.39 -22.44
C ASP A 638 -17.40 0.29 -21.13
N TRP A 639 -18.62 0.02 -20.65
CA TRP A 639 -19.07 0.51 -19.35
C TRP A 639 -18.57 -0.40 -18.25
N GLN A 640 -17.79 0.15 -17.33
CA GLN A 640 -16.96 -0.61 -16.40
C GLN A 640 -17.32 -0.29 -14.97
N SER A 641 -17.37 -1.29 -14.11
CA SER A 641 -17.39 -1.13 -12.66
C SER A 641 -16.19 -1.78 -12.00
N LEU A 642 -15.81 -1.20 -10.87
CA LEU A 642 -14.82 -1.75 -9.97
C LEU A 642 -15.47 -1.89 -8.60
N ARG A 643 -15.31 -3.04 -7.95
CA ARG A 643 -15.81 -3.29 -6.60
C ARG A 643 -14.86 -4.19 -5.81
N ARG A 644 -14.80 -3.99 -4.49
CA ARG A 644 -14.15 -4.93 -3.58
C ARG A 644 -15.17 -5.94 -3.06
N LEU A 645 -14.81 -7.22 -3.11
CA LEU A 645 -15.61 -8.30 -2.55
C LEU A 645 -15.41 -8.38 -1.03
N PRO A 646 -16.48 -8.48 -0.21
CA PRO A 646 -16.37 -8.36 1.23
C PRO A 646 -15.72 -9.57 1.94
N LEU A 647 -15.84 -10.78 1.41
CA LEU A 647 -15.26 -11.99 2.02
C LEU A 647 -13.83 -12.24 1.55
N SER A 648 -13.60 -12.35 0.25
CA SER A 648 -12.25 -12.62 -0.28
C SER A 648 -11.32 -11.40 -0.18
N GLY A 649 -11.89 -10.19 -0.15
CA GLY A 649 -11.14 -8.95 -0.31
C GLY A 649 -10.63 -8.72 -1.74
N ALA A 650 -11.02 -9.57 -2.71
CA ALA A 650 -10.66 -9.42 -4.11
C ALA A 650 -11.25 -8.14 -4.70
N ILE A 651 -10.60 -7.61 -5.73
CA ILE A 651 -11.16 -6.53 -6.54
C ILE A 651 -11.67 -7.12 -7.85
N VAL A 652 -12.95 -6.91 -8.11
CA VAL A 652 -13.61 -7.28 -9.35
C VAL A 652 -13.71 -6.05 -10.23
N PHE A 653 -13.13 -6.16 -11.43
CA PHE A 653 -13.33 -5.25 -12.54
C PHE A 653 -14.26 -5.93 -13.54
N ASN A 654 -15.46 -5.41 -13.72
CA ASN A 654 -16.40 -5.94 -14.71
C ASN A 654 -16.78 -4.88 -15.73
N PHE A 655 -17.12 -5.29 -16.95
CA PHE A 655 -17.54 -4.36 -17.98
C PHE A 655 -18.43 -4.99 -19.04
N LYS A 656 -19.32 -4.18 -19.64
CA LYS A 656 -20.12 -4.53 -20.82
C LYS A 656 -19.74 -3.63 -21.98
N ALA A 657 -19.52 -4.20 -23.16
CA ALA A 657 -19.32 -3.46 -24.40
C ALA A 657 -20.69 -3.13 -25.01
N PHE A 658 -20.94 -1.84 -25.23
CA PHE A 658 -22.10 -1.32 -25.94
C PHE A 658 -21.66 -0.73 -27.27
N PHE A 659 -22.47 -0.92 -28.31
CA PHE A 659 -22.20 -0.43 -29.66
C PHE A 659 -23.37 0.46 -30.10
N TYR A 660 -23.09 1.73 -30.35
CA TYR A 660 -24.06 2.69 -30.85
C TYR A 660 -23.72 3.07 -32.29
N PRO A 661 -24.63 2.93 -33.26
CA PRO A 661 -24.41 3.44 -34.61
C PRO A 661 -24.00 4.92 -34.58
N LEU A 662 -23.01 5.31 -35.38
CA LEU A 662 -22.54 6.70 -35.44
C LEU A 662 -23.70 7.68 -35.73
N ALA A 663 -24.65 7.26 -36.57
CA ALA A 663 -25.82 8.04 -36.93
C ALA A 663 -26.71 8.44 -35.74
N GLU A 664 -26.74 7.67 -34.64
CA GLU A 664 -27.56 7.99 -33.47
C GLU A 664 -27.14 9.29 -32.78
N LEU A 665 -25.86 9.67 -32.91
CA LEU A 665 -25.31 10.87 -32.29
C LEU A 665 -25.93 12.16 -32.87
N ARG A 666 -26.47 12.10 -34.09
CA ARG A 666 -27.05 13.26 -34.80
C ARG A 666 -28.06 14.02 -33.93
N ASP A 667 -28.94 13.28 -33.25
CA ASP A 667 -30.04 13.82 -32.44
C ASP A 667 -29.74 13.77 -30.94
N GLU A 668 -28.47 13.90 -30.56
CA GLU A 668 -28.00 13.92 -29.16
C GLU A 668 -27.33 15.25 -28.85
N PRO A 669 -28.03 16.20 -28.19
CA PRO A 669 -27.54 17.55 -27.99
C PRO A 669 -26.11 17.59 -27.47
N TYR A 670 -25.27 18.43 -28.09
CA TYR A 670 -23.86 18.68 -27.76
C TYR A 670 -22.88 17.51 -27.99
N VAL A 671 -23.37 16.27 -28.15
CA VAL A 671 -22.51 15.08 -28.24
C VAL A 671 -21.65 15.06 -29.51
N PRO A 672 -22.17 15.32 -30.73
CA PRO A 672 -21.34 15.36 -31.94
C PRO A 672 -20.26 16.44 -31.90
N SER A 673 -20.60 17.63 -31.39
CA SER A 673 -19.66 18.74 -31.22
C SER A 673 -18.54 18.36 -30.25
N LEU A 674 -18.89 17.80 -29.08
CA LEU A 674 -17.92 17.32 -28.11
C LEU A 674 -17.05 16.16 -28.64
N ALA A 675 -17.65 15.22 -29.37
CA ALA A 675 -16.92 14.12 -30.00
C ALA A 675 -15.93 14.64 -31.07
N LEU A 676 -16.38 15.57 -31.93
CA LEU A 676 -15.54 16.22 -32.95
C LEU A 676 -14.33 16.90 -32.32
N LYS A 677 -14.56 17.66 -31.24
CA LYS A 677 -13.50 18.32 -30.49
C LYS A 677 -12.50 17.33 -29.91
N VAL A 678 -12.98 16.26 -29.28
CA VAL A 678 -12.11 15.25 -28.68
C VAL A 678 -11.29 14.52 -29.74
N VAL A 679 -11.89 14.14 -30.87
CA VAL A 679 -11.18 13.44 -31.95
C VAL A 679 -10.17 14.37 -32.65
N SER A 680 -10.46 15.67 -32.74
CA SER A 680 -9.57 16.66 -33.38
C SER A 680 -8.38 17.05 -32.50
N ASP A 681 -8.61 17.24 -31.20
CA ASP A 681 -7.65 17.95 -30.34
C ASP A 681 -6.97 17.05 -29.29
N SER A 682 -7.37 15.76 -29.18
CA SER A 682 -6.68 14.81 -28.30
C SER A 682 -5.26 14.49 -28.79
N LYS A 683 -4.40 14.04 -27.88
CA LYS A 683 -3.02 13.63 -28.23
C LYS A 683 -3.01 12.53 -29.29
N GLY A 684 -2.21 12.70 -30.34
CA GLY A 684 -2.12 11.72 -31.44
C GLY A 684 -1.72 10.30 -31.01
N ASN A 685 -0.86 10.14 -30.00
CA ASN A 685 -0.48 8.80 -29.50
C ASN A 685 -1.67 8.07 -28.85
N LEU A 686 -2.56 8.80 -28.16
CA LEU A 686 -3.75 8.26 -27.56
C LEU A 686 -4.79 7.86 -28.62
N LEU A 687 -5.01 8.70 -29.62
CA LEU A 687 -5.95 8.39 -30.72
C LEU A 687 -5.49 7.19 -31.55
N ARG A 688 -4.17 7.00 -31.71
CA ARG A 688 -3.59 5.79 -32.32
C ARG A 688 -3.79 4.56 -31.46
N TYR A 689 -3.54 4.66 -30.15
CA TYR A 689 -3.80 3.56 -29.20
C TYR A 689 -5.27 3.13 -29.21
N LYS A 690 -6.20 4.10 -29.25
CA LYS A 690 -7.66 3.86 -29.36
C LYS A 690 -8.13 3.46 -30.75
N LYS A 691 -7.22 3.37 -31.74
CA LYS A 691 -7.53 3.07 -33.15
C LYS A 691 -8.56 4.00 -33.80
N THR A 692 -8.74 5.19 -33.24
CA THR A 692 -9.66 6.21 -33.77
C THR A 692 -9.01 7.04 -34.87
N ALA A 693 -7.68 7.20 -34.84
CA ALA A 693 -6.95 8.01 -35.83
C ALA A 693 -7.18 7.60 -37.30
N PRO A 694 -7.22 6.29 -37.67
CA PRO A 694 -7.56 5.85 -39.03
C PRO A 694 -8.96 6.30 -39.51
N LEU A 695 -9.92 6.46 -38.59
CA LEU A 695 -11.31 6.81 -38.90
C LEU A 695 -11.54 8.32 -39.03
N ALA A 696 -10.54 9.17 -38.76
CA ALA A 696 -10.70 10.63 -38.74
C ALA A 696 -11.28 11.19 -40.05
N HIS A 697 -10.93 10.59 -41.20
CA HIS A 697 -11.43 10.99 -42.52
C HIS A 697 -12.95 10.79 -42.70
N ILE A 698 -13.56 9.90 -41.91
CA ILE A 698 -15.02 9.69 -41.86
C ILE A 698 -15.63 10.48 -40.70
N LEU A 699 -15.02 10.40 -39.51
CA LEU A 699 -15.55 11.01 -38.30
C LEU A 699 -15.63 12.54 -38.39
N HIS A 700 -14.59 13.22 -38.88
CA HIS A 700 -14.58 14.67 -38.95
C HIS A 700 -15.71 15.25 -39.81
N PRO A 701 -15.91 14.85 -41.08
CA PRO A 701 -16.99 15.42 -41.89
C PRO A 701 -18.38 15.08 -41.36
N VAL A 702 -18.60 13.86 -40.85
CA VAL A 702 -19.90 13.43 -40.31
C VAL A 702 -20.24 14.18 -39.03
N LEU A 703 -19.32 14.23 -38.06
CA LEU A 703 -19.56 14.93 -36.80
C LEU A 703 -19.72 16.45 -37.00
N ALA A 704 -19.00 17.04 -37.96
CA ALA A 704 -19.19 18.44 -38.34
C ALA A 704 -20.54 18.70 -39.04
N GLU A 705 -21.06 17.74 -39.80
CA GLU A 705 -22.43 17.82 -40.34
C GLU A 705 -23.46 17.78 -39.20
N PHE A 706 -23.31 16.86 -38.25
CA PHE A 706 -24.21 16.75 -37.10
C PHE A 706 -24.17 17.99 -36.21
N GLU A 707 -22.98 18.55 -35.96
CA GLU A 707 -22.82 19.81 -35.24
C GLU A 707 -23.60 20.95 -35.92
N ARG A 708 -23.44 21.13 -37.24
CA ARG A 708 -24.21 22.12 -38.00
C ARG A 708 -25.71 21.88 -37.92
N HIS A 709 -26.13 20.63 -38.07
CA HIS A 709 -27.53 20.24 -37.97
C HIS A 709 -28.12 20.65 -36.61
N GLN A 710 -27.42 20.34 -35.51
CA GLN A 710 -27.90 20.70 -34.16
C GLN A 710 -28.01 22.21 -33.94
N ILE A 711 -27.09 23.00 -34.52
CA ILE A 711 -27.16 24.47 -34.48
C ILE A 711 -28.36 24.98 -35.29
N GLU A 712 -28.53 24.49 -36.53
CA GLU A 712 -29.61 24.91 -37.44
C GLU A 712 -31.00 24.55 -36.90
N THR A 713 -31.13 23.42 -36.21
CA THR A 713 -32.40 22.98 -35.60
C THR A 713 -32.63 23.53 -34.20
N GLY A 714 -31.67 24.29 -33.64
CA GLY A 714 -31.76 24.84 -32.28
C GLY A 714 -31.63 23.79 -31.16
N MET A 715 -31.06 22.61 -31.43
CA MET A 715 -30.72 21.62 -30.40
C MET A 715 -29.48 22.02 -29.60
N MET A 716 -28.60 22.84 -30.18
CA MET A 716 -27.39 23.38 -29.56
C MET A 716 -27.23 24.84 -29.98
N GLU A 717 -26.74 25.70 -29.07
CA GLU A 717 -26.43 27.08 -29.38
C GLU A 717 -25.16 27.23 -30.25
N GLU A 718 -25.16 28.22 -31.14
CA GLU A 718 -23.96 28.61 -31.88
C GLU A 718 -22.89 29.17 -30.92
N GLY A 719 -21.64 28.75 -31.11
CA GLY A 719 -20.52 29.22 -30.29
C GLY A 719 -20.45 28.59 -28.89
N TRP A 720 -21.11 27.45 -28.66
CA TRP A 720 -20.98 26.69 -27.42
C TRP A 720 -19.51 26.41 -27.05
N GLU A 721 -19.14 26.74 -25.81
CA GLU A 721 -17.82 26.41 -25.30
C GLU A 721 -17.77 24.96 -24.84
N HIS A 722 -17.00 24.15 -25.57
CA HIS A 722 -16.77 22.73 -25.32
C HIS A 722 -16.36 22.48 -23.88
N ARG A 723 -17.13 21.64 -23.20
CA ARG A 723 -16.87 21.18 -21.83
C ARG A 723 -17.48 19.80 -21.64
N THR A 724 -17.05 19.12 -20.58
CA THR A 724 -17.73 17.89 -20.14
C THR A 724 -19.19 18.22 -19.81
N LEU A 725 -20.14 17.44 -20.35
CA LEU A 725 -21.57 17.66 -20.15
C LEU A 725 -21.95 17.49 -18.68
N GLU A 726 -22.92 18.26 -18.20
CA GLU A 726 -23.38 18.22 -16.81
C GLU A 726 -23.98 16.86 -16.44
N GLU A 727 -24.69 16.24 -17.39
CA GLU A 727 -25.30 14.92 -17.23
C GLU A 727 -24.33 13.77 -17.53
N ASN A 728 -23.02 14.02 -17.74
CA ASN A 728 -22.02 12.99 -18.02
C ASN A 728 -22.18 11.81 -17.02
N PRO A 729 -22.30 10.56 -17.50
CA PRO A 729 -21.93 10.07 -18.83
C PRO A 729 -23.03 10.22 -19.89
N PHE A 730 -24.11 10.94 -19.66
CA PHE A 730 -25.21 11.10 -20.61
C PHE A 730 -25.25 12.52 -21.21
N PHE A 731 -26.24 12.75 -22.08
CA PHE A 731 -26.49 14.04 -22.73
C PHE A 731 -27.82 14.65 -22.27
N PRO A 732 -28.00 15.98 -22.41
CA PRO A 732 -29.26 16.64 -22.05
C PRO A 732 -30.48 16.00 -22.72
N GLY A 733 -31.47 15.59 -21.91
CA GLY A 733 -32.71 14.97 -22.41
C GLY A 733 -32.59 13.48 -22.79
N TRP A 734 -31.53 12.80 -22.34
CA TRP A 734 -31.33 11.38 -22.68
C TRP A 734 -32.44 10.47 -22.16
N ARG A 735 -33.03 10.76 -20.99
CA ARG A 735 -34.08 9.93 -20.39
C ARG A 735 -35.34 9.95 -21.25
N GLU A 736 -35.74 11.12 -21.73
CA GLU A 736 -36.89 11.29 -22.60
C GLU A 736 -36.69 10.57 -23.93
N LYS A 737 -35.51 10.71 -24.55
CA LYS A 737 -35.16 9.99 -25.78
C LYS A 737 -35.19 8.47 -25.55
N TRP A 738 -34.54 7.99 -24.48
CA TRP A 738 -34.46 6.57 -24.16
C TRP A 738 -35.84 5.96 -23.88
N VAL A 739 -36.67 6.60 -23.06
CA VAL A 739 -38.05 6.14 -22.78
C VAL A 739 -38.90 6.12 -24.05
N ARG A 740 -38.77 7.13 -24.92
CA ARG A 740 -39.48 7.15 -26.21
C ARG A 740 -39.06 5.98 -27.10
N GLN A 741 -37.76 5.75 -27.25
CA GLN A 741 -37.24 4.66 -28.08
C GLN A 741 -37.64 3.28 -27.55
N GLN A 742 -37.70 3.09 -26.24
CA GLN A 742 -38.19 1.83 -25.66
C GLN A 742 -39.67 1.58 -25.99
N ARG A 743 -40.51 2.62 -25.96
CA ARG A 743 -41.93 2.50 -26.37
C ARG A 743 -42.09 2.20 -27.85
N GLU A 744 -41.29 2.84 -28.69
CA GLU A 744 -41.28 2.60 -30.13
C GLU A 744 -40.86 1.16 -30.44
N LYS A 745 -39.83 0.65 -29.75
CA LYS A 745 -39.37 -0.74 -29.90
C LYS A 745 -40.36 -1.76 -29.35
N GLY A 746 -41.02 -1.49 -28.22
CA GLY A 746 -42.04 -2.39 -27.68
C GLY A 746 -43.36 -2.40 -28.47
N ALA A 747 -43.58 -1.42 -29.35
CA ALA A 747 -44.75 -1.38 -30.25
C ALA A 747 -44.48 -2.01 -31.63
N ALA A 748 -43.20 -2.23 -31.97
CA ALA A 748 -42.74 -2.86 -33.21
C ALA A 748 -42.63 -4.38 -33.02
#